data_AF-A0A7K1H3S1-F1
#
_entry.id   AF-A0A7K1H3S1-F1
#
_cell.length_a   1.000
_cell.length_b   1.000
_cell.length_c   1.000
_cell.angle_alpha   90.00
_cell.angle_beta   90.00
_cell.angle_gamma   90.00
#
_symmetry.space_group_name_H-M   'P 1'
#
loop_
_entity.id
_entity.type
_entity.pdbx_description
1 polymer ?
#
loop_
_entity_poly.entity_id
_entity_poly.type
_entity_poly.pdbx_seq_one_letter_code
_entity_poly.pdbx_strand_id
1 'polypeptide(L)'
;MPDRAGGGAGAAQAALDLVQRCPSEAITIATRVLATTDADRDERATAERAIGLALRELNDLPGALRHLRRAVRSAGSARTEALARMSLGYVLANAGRTAAALREVTAALPELSGADAGRARMQRGVVLHYRGLYDDAVREYGHAIDIAQREGDRLLEARARNNRGLLNAHRGTAADTDDLSRAATMFYGLGLDLAAADARWNGGIAAGLRGDIAGALRCFAAVGEEYQRLAVPRPALLLDRFELLLSVPLVDEAVQVAAAAIHELRSRGMASDLAEALLAQARAALLAGDLETATDSAAAARTRFRRQGRHTWAAFARHVELRAEFRRGTRSAALLRAMVRTADQLDATGWPDPALTTRVEAGQLATELGRSGPAMALFDQAARSRGRGTAPRRARGWYALALSRRLAGDEAGAARALARGLAVLDRHRTSLGATELRAHSGMYGQELAAEGLDIAIRAGAPARVLAWAERWRANGLRMRPALPPSDPDLVAALAELRLVSGLLEEAVLTGRTVRSLRERQTRLEQRIRDLARRVPGDAQVVTPPSVRRLAERLGSRVLVELVAHGDRLRAVLLRDGRASLHDLGPLGRATQLARWHRFGLRRLIVSGDSTAARAGADHAAAALDSQLFDPIRRLLADRSLVIVPVGPLHSVAWAGLATCAGRSVTVAPSATVWLDADQRESCAAGTPVLASGPRLPAGQAEVERLGQVVPEARTLTGADATVAALTSAMNRSAMVHIAAHGAFRADNPQFSTLDLADGPLFAYEWERLTHPPACVVLSACESGLHGVRPGDEIMGFAAVLLGLGTRCLIATVLPVPAEPTTALMVDLHRRMRAGVRPAQALADAQQAFVAVGDDIARATAAAFVCLGAG
;
A
#
# COMPACT_ATOMS: atom_id res chain seq x y z
N MET A 1 38.15 23.69 -44.41
CA MET A 1 39.58 23.65 -44.78
C MET A 1 40.18 24.99 -44.42
N PRO A 2 41.39 25.09 -43.82
CA PRO A 2 42.46 24.07 -43.77
C PRO A 2 42.59 23.45 -42.37
N ASP A 3 42.74 22.13 -42.22
CA ASP A 3 43.98 21.38 -42.42
C ASP A 3 45.09 21.78 -41.43
N ARG A 4 45.03 21.17 -40.23
CA ARG A 4 46.22 20.91 -39.39
C ARG A 4 46.09 19.52 -38.80
N ALA A 5 46.97 18.64 -39.29
CA ALA A 5 47.35 17.39 -38.67
C ALA A 5 47.52 17.56 -37.15
N GLY A 6 46.69 16.85 -36.40
CA GLY A 6 46.66 16.81 -34.95
C GLY A 6 46.04 15.50 -34.48
N GLY A 7 46.78 14.42 -34.68
CA GLY A 7 46.74 13.15 -33.92
C GLY A 7 45.44 12.33 -33.91
N GLY A 8 45.51 11.06 -34.34
CA GLY A 8 44.46 10.05 -34.10
C GLY A 8 44.05 9.95 -32.62
N ALA A 9 44.94 10.30 -31.70
CA ALA A 9 44.73 10.39 -30.26
C ALA A 9 43.63 11.38 -29.86
N GLY A 10 43.50 12.50 -30.57
CA GLY A 10 42.44 13.48 -30.32
C GLY A 10 41.05 12.93 -30.64
N ALA A 11 40.94 12.17 -31.72
CA ALA A 11 39.67 11.57 -32.15
C ALA A 11 39.23 10.40 -31.27
N ALA A 12 40.16 9.56 -30.81
CA ALA A 12 39.87 8.47 -29.88
C ALA A 12 39.41 8.99 -28.50
N GLN A 13 40.05 10.06 -28.00
CA GLN A 13 39.64 10.71 -26.76
C GLN A 13 38.29 11.45 -26.90
N ALA A 14 38.06 12.13 -28.03
CA ALA A 14 36.78 12.75 -28.32
C ALA A 14 35.63 11.73 -28.35
N ALA A 15 35.87 10.52 -28.88
CA ALA A 15 34.89 9.44 -28.81
C ALA A 15 34.57 9.04 -27.36
N LEU A 16 35.57 8.94 -26.47
CA LEU A 16 35.34 8.67 -25.04
C LEU A 16 34.49 9.76 -24.37
N ASP A 17 34.74 11.02 -24.69
CA ASP A 17 34.02 12.17 -24.11
C ASP A 17 32.56 12.28 -24.62
N LEU A 18 32.24 11.59 -25.71
CA LEU A 18 30.90 11.50 -26.29
C LEU A 18 30.10 10.28 -25.83
N VAL A 19 30.74 9.25 -25.25
CA VAL A 19 30.08 7.99 -24.85
C VAL A 19 28.75 8.20 -24.12
N GLN A 20 28.68 9.16 -23.21
CA GLN A 20 27.49 9.40 -22.38
C GLN A 20 26.48 10.36 -23.00
N ARG A 21 26.92 11.23 -23.92
CA ARG A 21 26.06 12.24 -24.56
C ARG A 21 25.43 11.69 -25.83
N CYS A 22 26.25 11.04 -26.66
CA CYS A 22 25.89 10.55 -27.99
C CYS A 22 26.58 9.19 -28.22
N PRO A 23 26.15 8.10 -27.54
CA PRO A 23 26.83 6.80 -27.61
C PRO A 23 26.95 6.24 -29.03
N SER A 24 25.92 6.42 -29.87
CA SER A 24 25.97 6.00 -31.27
C SER A 24 27.04 6.75 -32.07
N GLU A 25 27.17 8.06 -31.84
CA GLU A 25 28.19 8.90 -32.49
C GLU A 25 29.60 8.55 -31.99
N ALA A 26 29.76 8.28 -30.69
CA ALA A 26 31.00 7.79 -30.11
C ALA A 26 31.47 6.48 -30.78
N ILE A 27 30.53 5.56 -31.06
CA ILE A 27 30.83 4.32 -31.80
C ILE A 27 31.29 4.64 -33.22
N THR A 28 30.61 5.54 -33.93
CA THR A 28 30.98 5.95 -35.29
C THR A 28 32.40 6.54 -35.34
N ILE A 29 32.72 7.48 -34.43
CA ILE A 29 34.03 8.13 -34.38
C ILE A 29 35.12 7.11 -34.04
N ALA A 30 34.92 6.30 -33.00
CA ALA A 30 35.89 5.29 -32.59
C ALA A 30 36.11 4.20 -33.67
N THR A 31 35.06 3.79 -34.38
CA THR A 31 35.17 2.84 -35.51
C THR A 31 36.01 3.42 -36.64
N ARG A 32 35.89 4.73 -36.91
CA ARG A 32 36.73 5.42 -37.90
C ARG A 32 38.21 5.40 -37.49
N VAL A 33 38.50 5.64 -36.20
CA VAL A 33 39.88 5.52 -35.67
C VAL A 33 40.41 4.10 -35.88
N LEU A 34 39.63 3.07 -35.59
CA LEU A 34 40.05 1.67 -35.80
C LEU A 34 40.25 1.28 -37.27
N ALA A 35 39.61 2.00 -38.20
CA ALA A 35 39.78 1.79 -39.64
C ALA A 35 41.05 2.45 -40.21
N THR A 36 41.66 3.39 -39.49
CA THR A 36 42.90 4.04 -39.94
C THR A 36 44.13 3.16 -39.70
N THR A 37 45.04 3.11 -40.69
CA THR A 37 46.28 2.34 -40.59
C THR A 37 47.28 2.96 -39.63
N ASP A 38 47.25 4.28 -39.47
CA ASP A 38 48.27 5.07 -38.76
C ASP A 38 48.01 5.17 -37.25
N ALA A 39 46.86 4.70 -36.77
CA ALA A 39 46.54 4.73 -35.34
C ALA A 39 47.46 3.80 -34.55
N ASP A 40 48.13 4.35 -33.54
CA ASP A 40 49.01 3.59 -32.66
C ASP A 40 48.23 2.61 -31.75
N ARG A 41 48.97 1.79 -31.00
CA ARG A 41 48.36 0.78 -30.12
C ARG A 41 47.48 1.39 -29.02
N ASP A 42 47.88 2.52 -28.45
CA ASP A 42 47.14 3.20 -27.38
C ASP A 42 45.90 3.93 -27.93
N GLU A 43 45.99 4.53 -29.12
CA GLU A 43 44.86 5.12 -29.83
C GLU A 43 43.80 4.07 -30.17
N ARG A 44 44.23 2.91 -30.70
CA ARG A 44 43.34 1.77 -30.97
C ARG A 44 42.70 1.22 -29.70
N ALA A 45 43.47 1.06 -28.63
CA ALA A 45 42.95 0.62 -27.34
C ALA A 45 41.91 1.61 -26.76
N THR A 46 42.16 2.91 -26.92
CA THR A 46 41.26 3.98 -26.49
C THR A 46 39.96 3.97 -27.31
N ALA A 47 40.04 3.77 -28.62
CA ALA A 47 38.87 3.63 -29.49
C ALA A 47 38.04 2.36 -29.16
N GLU A 48 38.69 1.21 -28.99
CA GLU A 48 38.03 -0.03 -28.54
C GLU A 48 37.36 0.16 -27.16
N ARG A 49 38.00 0.90 -26.26
CA ARG A 49 37.43 1.25 -24.95
C ARG A 49 36.21 2.17 -25.09
N ALA A 50 36.24 3.15 -25.98
CA ALA A 50 35.11 4.04 -26.26
C ALA A 50 33.90 3.27 -26.80
N ILE A 51 34.10 2.39 -27.80
CA ILE A 51 33.04 1.51 -28.32
C ILE A 51 32.50 0.62 -27.21
N GLY A 52 33.38 0.03 -26.41
CA GLY A 52 32.99 -0.82 -25.30
C GLY A 52 32.10 -0.12 -24.28
N LEU A 53 32.43 1.11 -23.90
CA LEU A 53 31.61 1.90 -22.96
C LEU A 53 30.31 2.41 -23.62
N ALA A 54 30.33 2.79 -24.89
CA ALA A 54 29.12 3.23 -25.61
C ALA A 54 28.12 2.08 -25.82
N LEU A 55 28.60 0.88 -26.19
CA LEU A 55 27.75 -0.32 -26.26
C LEU A 55 27.16 -0.66 -24.90
N ARG A 56 27.88 -0.40 -23.81
CA ARG A 56 27.33 -0.53 -22.45
C ARG A 56 26.20 0.48 -22.21
N GLU A 57 26.33 1.74 -22.60
CA GLU A 57 25.23 2.72 -22.49
C GLU A 57 24.00 2.31 -23.32
N LEU A 58 24.23 1.65 -24.46
CA LEU A 58 23.20 1.06 -25.31
C LEU A 58 22.70 -0.31 -24.82
N ASN A 59 23.17 -0.80 -23.66
CA ASN A 59 22.86 -2.09 -23.05
C ASN A 59 23.29 -3.36 -23.84
N ASP A 60 24.19 -3.26 -24.82
CA ASP A 60 24.86 -4.42 -25.43
C ASP A 60 26.09 -4.84 -24.60
N LEU A 61 25.84 -5.49 -23.45
CA LEU A 61 26.91 -5.98 -22.57
C LEU A 61 27.83 -7.03 -23.24
N PRO A 62 27.33 -8.00 -24.03
CA PRO A 62 28.20 -8.92 -24.76
C PRO A 62 29.15 -8.21 -25.74
N GLY A 63 28.65 -7.24 -26.50
CA GLY A 63 29.45 -6.40 -27.38
C GLY A 63 30.48 -5.58 -26.59
N ALA A 64 30.04 -4.89 -25.54
CA ALA A 64 30.90 -4.12 -24.65
C ALA A 64 32.09 -4.95 -24.12
N LEU A 65 31.82 -6.17 -23.64
CA LEU A 65 32.86 -7.08 -23.14
C LEU A 65 33.84 -7.54 -24.23
N ARG A 66 33.40 -7.72 -25.48
CA ARG A 66 34.30 -8.06 -26.59
C ARG A 66 35.29 -6.93 -26.86
N HIS A 67 34.78 -5.71 -27.00
CA HIS A 67 35.58 -4.52 -27.30
C HIS A 67 36.51 -4.16 -26.15
N LEU A 68 36.06 -4.21 -24.89
CA LEU A 68 36.93 -3.94 -23.74
C LEU A 68 38.04 -4.97 -23.55
N ARG A 69 37.80 -6.24 -23.88
CA ARG A 69 38.88 -7.24 -23.90
C ARG A 69 39.87 -7.00 -25.03
N ARG A 70 39.44 -6.46 -26.17
CA ARG A 70 40.34 -6.04 -27.25
C ARG A 70 41.17 -4.86 -26.79
N ALA A 71 40.55 -3.84 -26.18
CA ALA A 71 41.25 -2.68 -25.61
C ALA A 71 42.38 -3.07 -24.65
N VAL A 72 42.14 -4.04 -23.74
CA VAL A 72 43.19 -4.55 -22.84
C VAL A 72 44.33 -5.23 -23.61
N ARG A 73 44.02 -6.03 -24.65
CA ARG A 73 45.05 -6.73 -25.45
C ARG A 73 45.82 -5.81 -26.39
N SER A 74 45.19 -4.73 -26.87
CA SER A 74 45.76 -3.84 -27.86
C SER A 74 46.52 -2.66 -27.26
N ALA A 75 46.48 -2.46 -25.94
CA ALA A 75 47.17 -1.37 -25.26
C ALA A 75 48.69 -1.44 -25.49
N GLY A 76 49.29 -0.29 -25.79
CA GLY A 76 50.72 -0.10 -25.97
C GLY A 76 51.45 0.32 -24.69
N SER A 77 50.76 0.93 -23.73
CA SER A 77 51.32 1.34 -22.43
C SER A 77 50.58 0.73 -21.23
N ALA A 78 51.30 0.62 -20.09
CA ALA A 78 50.76 0.12 -18.83
C ALA A 78 49.56 0.96 -18.34
N ARG A 79 49.62 2.29 -18.52
CA ARG A 79 48.50 3.21 -18.20
C ARG A 79 47.26 2.91 -19.04
N THR A 80 47.41 2.77 -20.36
CA THR A 80 46.27 2.50 -21.25
C THR A 80 45.67 1.13 -21.01
N GLU A 81 46.50 0.12 -20.73
CA GLU A 81 46.05 -1.20 -20.30
C GLU A 81 45.23 -1.12 -19.00
N ALA A 82 45.74 -0.40 -17.99
CA ALA A 82 45.05 -0.21 -16.72
C ALA A 82 43.70 0.51 -16.87
N LEU A 83 43.61 1.55 -17.71
CA LEU A 83 42.36 2.25 -18.03
C LEU A 83 41.34 1.33 -18.72
N ALA A 84 41.80 0.45 -19.63
CA ALA A 84 40.98 -0.54 -20.28
C ALA A 84 40.50 -1.62 -19.28
N ARG A 85 41.37 -2.11 -18.39
CA ARG A 85 41.04 -3.08 -17.32
C ARG A 85 40.03 -2.52 -16.33
N MET A 86 40.18 -1.25 -15.92
CA MET A 86 39.20 -0.55 -15.09
C MET A 86 37.81 -0.55 -15.75
N SER A 87 37.76 -0.21 -17.03
CA SER A 87 36.50 -0.13 -17.81
C SER A 87 35.89 -1.53 -18.04
N LEU A 88 36.74 -2.55 -18.30
CA LEU A 88 36.34 -3.95 -18.39
C LEU A 88 35.75 -4.44 -17.06
N GLY A 89 36.38 -4.08 -15.94
CA GLY A 89 35.90 -4.39 -14.61
C GLY A 89 34.48 -3.87 -14.37
N TYR A 90 34.22 -2.62 -14.73
CA TYR A 90 32.87 -2.04 -14.65
C TYR A 90 31.83 -2.85 -15.43
N VAL A 91 32.08 -3.18 -16.71
CA VAL A 91 31.13 -3.94 -17.54
C VAL A 91 30.97 -5.39 -17.05
N LEU A 92 32.04 -6.02 -16.55
CA LEU A 92 31.98 -7.34 -15.91
C LEU A 92 31.05 -7.34 -14.70
N ALA A 93 31.04 -6.28 -13.89
CA ALA A 93 30.15 -6.16 -12.74
C ALA A 93 28.67 -6.06 -13.16
N ASN A 94 28.36 -5.27 -14.19
CA ASN A 94 27.01 -5.16 -14.77
C ASN A 94 26.54 -6.53 -15.31
N ALA A 95 27.43 -7.29 -15.94
CA ALA A 95 27.16 -8.65 -16.45
C ALA A 95 27.12 -9.74 -15.34
N GLY A 96 27.19 -9.36 -14.05
CA GLY A 96 27.16 -10.30 -12.92
C GLY A 96 28.46 -11.06 -12.66
N ARG A 97 29.56 -10.76 -13.38
CA ARG A 97 30.89 -11.36 -13.20
C ARG A 97 31.72 -10.59 -12.18
N THR A 98 31.15 -10.33 -11.00
CA THR A 98 31.68 -9.41 -9.98
C THR A 98 33.06 -9.80 -9.44
N ALA A 99 33.37 -11.10 -9.32
CA ALA A 99 34.69 -11.56 -8.88
C ALA A 99 35.78 -11.28 -9.93
N ALA A 100 35.46 -11.45 -11.22
CA ALA A 100 36.37 -11.08 -12.30
C ALA A 100 36.52 -9.55 -12.36
N ALA A 101 35.41 -8.81 -12.21
CA ALA A 101 35.43 -7.36 -12.14
C ALA A 101 36.39 -6.83 -11.06
N LEU A 102 36.34 -7.40 -9.84
CA LEU A 102 37.18 -6.93 -8.74
C LEU A 102 38.66 -7.19 -9.04
N ARG A 103 38.99 -8.33 -9.64
CA ARG A 103 40.37 -8.63 -10.06
C ARG A 103 40.87 -7.61 -11.08
N GLU A 104 40.11 -7.33 -12.13
CA GLU A 104 40.53 -6.39 -13.18
C GLU A 104 40.74 -4.98 -12.64
N VAL A 105 39.81 -4.44 -11.84
CA VAL A 105 39.98 -3.08 -11.29
C VAL A 105 41.10 -3.02 -10.25
N THR A 106 41.28 -4.07 -9.45
CA THR A 106 42.39 -4.13 -8.47
C THR A 106 43.75 -4.20 -9.14
N ALA A 107 43.87 -4.95 -10.23
CA ALA A 107 45.10 -5.05 -11.02
C ALA A 107 45.44 -3.74 -11.73
N ALA A 108 44.44 -2.93 -12.09
CA ALA A 108 44.66 -1.64 -12.75
C ALA A 108 45.22 -0.56 -11.81
N LEU A 109 44.88 -0.60 -10.51
CA LEU A 109 45.13 0.52 -9.59
C LEU A 109 46.60 0.94 -9.39
N PRO A 110 47.59 0.03 -9.29
CA PRO A 110 48.99 0.41 -9.09
C PRO A 110 49.57 1.27 -10.23
N GLU A 111 49.05 1.12 -11.44
CA GLU A 111 49.53 1.79 -12.66
C GLU A 111 48.83 3.13 -12.93
N LEU A 112 47.94 3.57 -12.03
CA LEU A 112 47.13 4.78 -12.20
C LEU A 112 47.45 5.80 -11.11
N SER A 113 47.57 7.08 -11.49
CA SER A 113 47.86 8.21 -10.60
C SER A 113 46.88 9.38 -10.83
N GLY A 114 46.89 10.37 -9.94
CA GLY A 114 46.05 11.58 -10.04
C GLY A 114 44.57 11.25 -10.28
N ALA A 115 43.95 11.95 -11.24
CA ALA A 115 42.55 11.73 -11.61
C ALA A 115 42.22 10.29 -12.07
N ASP A 116 43.17 9.57 -12.68
CA ASP A 116 42.94 8.18 -13.11
C ASP A 116 42.86 7.22 -11.93
N ALA A 117 43.68 7.42 -10.90
CA ALA A 117 43.59 6.68 -9.65
C ALA A 117 42.24 6.93 -8.95
N GLY A 118 41.77 8.18 -8.96
CA GLY A 118 40.46 8.55 -8.42
C GLY A 118 39.31 7.83 -9.15
N ARG A 119 39.34 7.80 -10.49
CA ARG A 119 38.37 7.06 -11.30
C ARG A 119 38.40 5.56 -11.04
N ALA A 120 39.58 4.97 -10.91
CA ALA A 120 39.73 3.54 -10.63
C ALA A 120 39.23 3.15 -9.23
N ARG A 121 39.48 3.99 -8.20
CA ARG A 121 38.91 3.81 -6.86
C ARG A 121 37.39 3.91 -6.85
N MET A 122 36.82 4.89 -7.57
CA MET A 122 35.37 4.98 -7.72
C MET A 122 34.78 3.72 -8.36
N GLN A 123 35.41 3.20 -9.42
CA GLN A 123 34.98 1.96 -10.07
C GLN A 123 35.15 0.74 -9.16
N ARG A 124 36.23 0.66 -8.39
CA ARG A 124 36.41 -0.41 -7.40
C ARG A 124 35.32 -0.36 -6.34
N GLY A 125 34.95 0.83 -5.88
CA GLY A 125 33.82 1.06 -5.00
C GLY A 125 32.52 0.51 -5.58
N VAL A 126 32.22 0.76 -6.87
CA VAL A 126 31.05 0.19 -7.56
C VAL A 126 31.09 -1.33 -7.61
N VAL A 127 32.24 -1.94 -7.89
CA VAL A 127 32.35 -3.40 -7.89
C VAL A 127 32.14 -3.99 -6.49
N LEU A 128 32.71 -3.36 -5.46
CA LEU A 128 32.53 -3.76 -4.05
C LEU A 128 31.06 -3.62 -3.62
N HIS A 129 30.38 -2.55 -4.06
CA HIS A 129 28.95 -2.38 -3.89
C HIS A 129 28.18 -3.58 -4.49
N TYR A 130 28.36 -3.91 -5.76
CA TYR A 130 27.68 -5.07 -6.38
C TYR A 130 27.95 -6.40 -5.65
N ARG A 131 29.09 -6.52 -4.94
CA ARG A 131 29.42 -7.69 -4.13
C ARG A 131 28.80 -7.67 -2.72
N GLY A 132 28.20 -6.56 -2.30
CA GLY A 132 27.64 -6.37 -0.96
C GLY A 132 28.68 -5.98 0.10
N LEU A 133 29.88 -5.55 -0.30
CA LEU A 133 30.96 -5.10 0.59
C LEU A 133 30.85 -3.59 0.81
N TYR A 134 29.77 -3.16 1.47
CA TYR A 134 29.37 -1.75 1.52
C TYR A 134 30.36 -0.86 2.29
N ASP A 135 30.93 -1.34 3.39
CA ASP A 135 31.91 -0.56 4.17
C ASP A 135 33.18 -0.27 3.35
N ASP A 136 33.66 -1.29 2.61
CA ASP A 136 34.82 -1.14 1.74
C ASP A 136 34.50 -0.20 0.58
N ALA A 137 33.32 -0.33 -0.02
CA ALA A 137 32.86 0.55 -1.10
C ALA A 137 32.77 2.02 -0.65
N VAL A 138 32.23 2.30 0.55
CA VAL A 138 32.15 3.65 1.12
C VAL A 138 33.55 4.25 1.33
N ARG A 139 34.53 3.46 1.79
CA ARG A 139 35.92 3.91 1.91
C ARG A 139 36.53 4.25 0.55
N GLU A 140 36.32 3.41 -0.46
CA GLU A 140 36.78 3.67 -1.82
C GLU A 140 36.18 4.96 -2.40
N TYR A 141 34.89 5.21 -2.18
CA TYR A 141 34.26 6.47 -2.59
C TYR A 141 34.81 7.68 -1.84
N GLY A 142 35.09 7.55 -0.53
CA GLY A 142 35.76 8.60 0.25
C GLY A 142 37.11 8.99 -0.36
N HIS A 143 37.97 8.00 -0.63
CA HIS A 143 39.25 8.25 -1.28
C HIS A 143 39.12 8.85 -2.69
N ALA A 144 38.11 8.43 -3.46
CA ALA A 144 37.85 9.01 -4.78
C ALA A 144 37.43 10.48 -4.70
N ILE A 145 36.65 10.87 -3.68
CA ILE A 145 36.26 12.27 -3.42
C ILE A 145 37.50 13.09 -3.05
N ASP A 146 38.35 12.60 -2.14
CA ASP A 146 39.55 13.32 -1.72
C ASP A 146 40.53 13.55 -2.88
N ILE A 147 40.64 12.58 -3.80
CA ILE A 147 41.43 12.73 -5.03
C ILE A 147 40.75 13.74 -5.96
N ALA A 148 39.45 13.60 -6.22
CA ALA A 148 38.70 14.48 -7.11
C ALA A 148 38.82 15.96 -6.71
N GLN A 149 38.74 16.25 -5.41
CA GLN A 149 38.88 17.61 -4.88
C GLN A 149 40.29 18.18 -5.08
N ARG A 150 41.33 17.37 -4.89
CA ARG A 150 42.73 17.80 -5.13
C ARG A 150 43.02 18.05 -6.61
N GLU A 151 42.44 17.23 -7.49
CA GLU A 151 42.66 17.30 -8.93
C GLU A 151 41.67 18.26 -9.65
N GLY A 152 40.70 18.83 -8.92
CA GLY A 152 39.65 19.67 -9.50
C GLY A 152 38.64 18.93 -10.39
N ASP A 153 38.55 17.59 -10.32
CA ASP A 153 37.64 16.76 -11.12
C ASP A 153 36.22 16.76 -10.51
N ARG A 154 35.45 17.81 -10.82
CA ARG A 154 34.07 17.99 -10.34
C ARG A 154 33.14 16.85 -10.73
N LEU A 155 33.37 16.19 -11.86
CA LEU A 155 32.54 15.09 -12.34
C LEU A 155 32.78 13.82 -11.52
N LEU A 156 34.04 13.50 -11.22
CA LEU A 156 34.40 12.38 -10.35
C LEU A 156 33.85 12.61 -8.93
N GLU A 157 33.97 13.81 -8.39
CA GLU A 157 33.44 14.14 -7.07
C GLU A 157 31.92 13.90 -7.01
N ALA A 158 31.17 14.43 -7.97
CA ALA A 158 29.71 14.25 -8.02
C ALA A 158 29.32 12.76 -8.08
N ARG A 159 30.00 11.96 -8.90
CA ARG A 159 29.74 10.51 -9.02
C ARG A 159 30.04 9.74 -7.74
N ALA A 160 31.18 10.02 -7.11
CA ALA A 160 31.58 9.34 -5.89
C ALA A 160 30.66 9.73 -4.73
N ARG A 161 30.25 11.00 -4.62
CA ARG A 161 29.24 11.46 -3.64
C ARG A 161 27.89 10.81 -3.86
N ASN A 162 27.41 10.72 -5.11
CA ASN A 162 26.15 10.05 -5.41
C ASN A 162 26.15 8.59 -4.91
N ASN A 163 27.19 7.83 -5.26
CA ASN A 163 27.28 6.42 -4.88
C ASN A 163 27.47 6.22 -3.37
N ARG A 164 28.27 7.08 -2.73
CA ARG A 164 28.48 7.04 -1.27
C ARG A 164 27.23 7.41 -0.50
N GLY A 165 26.53 8.46 -0.93
CA GLY A 165 25.27 8.91 -0.35
C GLY A 165 24.20 7.82 -0.39
N LEU A 166 24.05 7.12 -1.53
CA LEU A 166 23.13 5.99 -1.65
C LEU A 166 23.50 4.83 -0.70
N LEU A 167 24.78 4.43 -0.65
CA LEU A 167 25.21 3.36 0.24
C LEU A 167 25.05 3.70 1.73
N ASN A 168 25.37 4.93 2.11
CA ASN A 168 25.19 5.37 3.48
C ASN A 168 23.70 5.37 3.85
N ALA A 169 22.82 5.80 2.95
CA ALA A 169 21.38 5.73 3.16
C ALA A 169 20.90 4.30 3.47
N HIS A 170 21.44 3.28 2.80
CA HIS A 170 21.17 1.87 3.12
C HIS A 170 21.76 1.40 4.46
N ARG A 171 22.82 2.05 4.96
CA ARG A 171 23.44 1.77 6.27
C ARG A 171 22.77 2.52 7.43
N GLY A 172 21.96 3.54 7.14
CA GLY A 172 21.18 4.29 8.13
C GLY A 172 21.97 5.32 8.94
N THR A 173 23.02 5.92 8.37
CA THR A 173 23.77 7.00 9.02
C THR A 173 23.07 8.36 8.82
N ALA A 174 23.21 9.31 9.77
CA ALA A 174 22.47 10.59 9.70
C ALA A 174 23.18 11.67 8.84
N ALA A 175 24.41 11.43 8.37
CA ALA A 175 25.23 12.38 7.62
C ALA A 175 24.91 12.41 6.10
N ASP A 176 23.82 11.76 5.68
CA ASP A 176 23.71 11.12 4.35
C ASP A 176 23.00 11.94 3.27
N THR A 177 22.25 13.00 3.63
CA THR A 177 21.51 13.83 2.66
C THR A 177 22.36 14.88 1.97
N ASP A 178 23.50 15.24 2.56
CA ASP A 178 24.43 16.25 2.02
C ASP A 178 25.10 15.75 0.73
N ASP A 179 25.56 14.50 0.70
CA ASP A 179 26.25 13.92 -0.47
C ASP A 179 25.36 13.87 -1.72
N LEU A 180 24.11 13.40 -1.59
CA LEU A 180 23.17 13.27 -2.71
C LEU A 180 22.73 14.63 -3.24
N SER A 181 22.45 15.58 -2.34
CA SER A 181 22.05 16.95 -2.71
C SER A 181 23.20 17.72 -3.37
N ARG A 182 24.43 17.57 -2.86
CA ARG A 182 25.65 18.15 -3.46
C ARG A 182 25.94 17.53 -4.82
N ALA A 183 25.83 16.21 -4.96
CA ALA A 183 26.01 15.53 -6.23
C ALA A 183 25.02 16.04 -7.29
N ALA A 184 23.73 16.17 -6.93
CA ALA A 184 22.71 16.71 -7.83
C ALA A 184 23.04 18.14 -8.30
N THR A 185 23.44 19.01 -7.37
CA THR A 185 23.84 20.40 -7.66
C THR A 185 25.06 20.46 -8.58
N MET A 186 26.07 19.61 -8.33
CA MET A 186 27.26 19.52 -9.16
C MET A 186 26.95 19.02 -10.56
N PHE A 187 26.12 17.99 -10.71
CA PHE A 187 25.70 17.51 -12.03
C PHE A 187 24.94 18.57 -12.82
N TYR A 188 24.05 19.32 -12.18
CA TYR A 188 23.32 20.41 -12.82
C TYR A 188 24.28 21.52 -13.30
N GLY A 189 25.25 21.93 -12.45
CA GLY A 189 26.28 22.90 -12.83
C GLY A 189 27.23 22.43 -13.95
N LEU A 190 27.27 21.13 -14.24
CA LEU A 190 28.03 20.52 -15.34
C LEU A 190 27.18 20.31 -16.61
N GLY A 191 25.89 20.68 -16.59
CA GLY A 191 24.96 20.43 -17.70
C GLY A 191 24.59 18.96 -17.88
N LEU A 192 24.71 18.14 -16.83
CA LEU A 192 24.42 16.71 -16.84
C LEU A 192 23.06 16.42 -16.19
N ASP A 193 21.98 16.90 -16.81
CA ASP A 193 20.62 16.85 -16.26
C ASP A 193 20.17 15.44 -15.85
N LEU A 194 20.50 14.43 -16.66
CA LEU A 194 20.18 13.03 -16.35
C LEU A 194 20.87 12.54 -15.07
N ALA A 195 22.13 12.91 -14.86
CA ALA A 195 22.87 12.52 -13.66
C ALA A 195 22.37 13.30 -12.42
N ALA A 196 21.93 14.54 -12.61
CA ALA A 196 21.28 15.33 -11.56
C ALA A 196 19.93 14.72 -11.15
N ALA A 197 19.18 14.20 -12.12
CA ALA A 197 17.95 13.44 -11.89
C ALA A 197 18.22 12.14 -11.11
N ASP A 198 19.23 11.35 -11.53
CA ASP A 198 19.65 10.12 -10.84
C ASP A 198 20.03 10.39 -9.36
N ALA A 199 20.74 11.49 -9.08
CA ALA A 199 21.11 11.86 -7.70
C ALA A 199 19.89 12.26 -6.84
N ARG A 200 18.92 12.99 -7.41
CA ARG A 200 17.66 13.32 -6.73
C ARG A 200 16.79 12.08 -6.49
N TRP A 201 16.77 11.14 -7.43
CA TRP A 201 16.11 9.85 -7.28
C TRP A 201 16.67 9.10 -6.07
N ASN A 202 18.00 8.98 -5.96
CA ASN A 202 18.65 8.38 -4.81
C ASN A 202 18.32 9.11 -3.50
N GLY A 203 18.11 10.42 -3.54
CA GLY A 203 17.60 11.20 -2.41
C GLY A 203 16.20 10.75 -1.95
N GLY A 204 15.34 10.40 -2.89
CA GLY A 204 14.03 9.79 -2.63
C GLY A 204 14.15 8.41 -1.96
N ILE A 205 15.04 7.54 -2.43
CA ILE A 205 15.33 6.25 -1.79
C ILE A 205 15.76 6.46 -0.34
N ALA A 206 16.68 7.40 -0.11
CA ALA A 206 17.16 7.72 1.23
C ALA A 206 16.05 8.25 2.15
N ALA A 207 15.12 9.05 1.64
CA ALA A 207 13.94 9.48 2.38
C ALA A 207 13.05 8.31 2.79
N GLY A 208 12.77 7.39 1.86
CA GLY A 208 11.96 6.19 2.11
C GLY A 208 12.57 5.28 3.18
N LEU A 209 13.89 5.04 3.13
CA LEU A 209 14.61 4.24 4.13
C LEU A 209 14.59 4.85 5.55
N ARG A 210 14.47 6.19 5.66
CA ARG A 210 14.28 6.89 6.94
C ARG A 210 12.83 6.89 7.43
N GLY A 211 11.89 6.37 6.63
CA GLY A 211 10.46 6.36 6.92
C GLY A 211 9.69 7.59 6.43
N ASP A 212 10.32 8.51 5.68
CA ASP A 212 9.63 9.61 4.98
C ASP A 212 9.10 9.13 3.62
N ILE A 213 8.04 8.32 3.68
CA ILE A 213 7.40 7.74 2.49
C ILE A 213 6.84 8.84 1.58
N ALA A 214 6.19 9.85 2.18
CA ALA A 214 5.58 10.94 1.41
C ALA A 214 6.65 11.75 0.67
N GLY A 215 7.79 12.05 1.31
CA GLY A 215 8.93 12.68 0.67
C GLY A 215 9.55 11.83 -0.44
N ALA A 216 9.70 10.52 -0.22
CA ALA A 216 10.19 9.60 -1.25
C ALA A 216 9.30 9.59 -2.50
N LEU A 217 7.97 9.50 -2.32
CA LEU A 217 7.00 9.53 -3.42
C LEU A 217 7.00 10.88 -4.16
N ARG A 218 7.14 12.00 -3.44
CA ARG A 218 7.29 13.32 -4.07
C ARG A 218 8.54 13.39 -4.94
N CYS A 219 9.69 12.92 -4.43
CA CYS A 219 10.94 12.88 -5.18
C CYS A 219 10.82 12.01 -6.43
N PHE A 220 10.30 10.77 -6.31
CA PHE A 220 10.17 9.87 -7.46
C PHE A 220 9.23 10.41 -8.54
N ALA A 221 8.16 11.09 -8.15
CA ALA A 221 7.27 11.72 -9.10
C ALA A 221 7.94 12.87 -9.87
N ALA A 222 8.59 13.80 -9.15
CA ALA A 222 9.27 14.95 -9.76
C ALA A 222 10.37 14.51 -10.73
N VAL A 223 11.14 13.47 -10.37
CA VAL A 223 12.19 12.94 -11.23
C VAL A 223 11.60 12.08 -12.38
N GLY A 224 10.47 11.41 -12.16
CA GLY A 224 9.79 10.61 -13.19
C GLY A 224 9.38 11.43 -14.43
N GLU A 225 8.85 12.65 -14.24
CA GLU A 225 8.50 13.57 -15.33
C GLU A 225 9.74 13.98 -16.14
N GLU A 226 10.86 14.17 -15.46
CA GLU A 226 12.12 14.52 -16.09
C GLU A 226 12.71 13.38 -16.91
N TYR A 227 12.63 12.14 -16.44
CA TYR A 227 13.03 10.97 -17.24
C TYR A 227 12.18 10.80 -18.50
N GLN A 228 10.87 11.08 -18.42
CA GLN A 228 9.99 11.06 -19.60
C GLN A 228 10.41 12.12 -20.62
N ARG A 229 10.68 13.35 -20.16
CA ARG A 229 11.18 14.44 -21.01
C ARG A 229 12.52 14.11 -21.68
N LEU A 230 13.40 13.41 -20.98
CA LEU A 230 14.72 13.00 -21.49
C LEU A 230 14.66 11.73 -22.38
N ALA A 231 13.51 11.05 -22.48
CA ALA A 231 13.30 9.85 -23.28
C ALA A 231 14.27 8.68 -22.97
N VAL A 232 14.74 8.55 -21.72
CA VAL A 232 15.68 7.49 -21.32
C VAL A 232 14.95 6.40 -20.51
N PRO A 233 14.76 5.17 -21.04
CA PRO A 233 14.18 4.08 -20.28
C PRO A 233 15.19 3.56 -19.24
N ARG A 234 14.81 3.56 -17.97
CA ARG A 234 15.64 3.05 -16.86
C ARG A 234 14.90 1.94 -16.10
N PRO A 235 15.07 0.67 -16.52
CA PRO A 235 14.42 -0.47 -15.87
C PRO A 235 14.82 -0.63 -14.38
N ALA A 236 16.02 -0.21 -14.00
CA ALA A 236 16.50 -0.23 -12.62
C ALA A 236 15.66 0.63 -11.65
N LEU A 237 15.05 1.73 -12.13
CA LEU A 237 14.20 2.59 -11.30
C LEU A 237 12.89 1.90 -10.88
N LEU A 238 12.46 0.88 -11.64
CA LEU A 238 11.31 0.06 -11.25
C LEU A 238 11.60 -0.76 -9.98
N LEU A 239 12.87 -1.13 -9.74
CA LEU A 239 13.29 -1.84 -8.53
C LEU A 239 13.29 -0.92 -7.31
N ASP A 240 13.74 0.33 -7.46
CA ASP A 240 13.74 1.29 -6.36
C ASP A 240 12.31 1.69 -5.96
N ARG A 241 11.43 1.91 -6.95
CA ARG A 241 10.00 2.13 -6.72
C ARG A 241 9.37 0.93 -6.04
N PHE A 242 9.76 -0.29 -6.43
CA PHE A 242 9.29 -1.52 -5.82
C PHE A 242 9.66 -1.62 -4.33
N GLU A 243 10.90 -1.30 -3.94
CA GLU A 243 11.31 -1.34 -2.52
C GLU A 243 10.49 -0.36 -1.67
N LEU A 244 10.19 0.84 -2.19
CA LEU A 244 9.29 1.77 -1.53
C LEU A 244 7.86 1.21 -1.44
N LEU A 245 7.32 0.63 -2.51
CA LEU A 245 5.99 0.02 -2.51
C LEU A 245 5.87 -1.21 -1.59
N LEU A 246 6.97 -1.91 -1.29
CA LEU A 246 6.95 -2.95 -0.26
C LEU A 246 6.97 -2.38 1.17
N SER A 247 7.53 -1.18 1.35
CA SER A 247 7.58 -0.51 2.66
C SER A 247 6.23 0.07 3.08
N VAL A 248 5.35 0.36 2.11
CA VAL A 248 3.95 0.69 2.33
C VAL A 248 3.07 -0.37 1.69
N PRO A 249 2.38 -1.25 2.44
CA PRO A 249 1.77 -2.52 2.00
C PRO A 249 0.78 -2.53 0.80
N LEU A 250 1.22 -2.02 -0.35
CA LEU A 250 0.56 -1.94 -1.65
C LEU A 250 0.99 -3.14 -2.48
N VAL A 251 0.65 -4.31 -1.97
CA VAL A 251 1.18 -5.60 -2.44
C VAL A 251 0.83 -5.86 -3.90
N ASP A 252 -0.39 -5.56 -4.32
CA ASP A 252 -0.85 -5.79 -5.70
C ASP A 252 -0.07 -4.94 -6.71
N GLU A 253 0.17 -3.66 -6.39
CA GLU A 253 0.99 -2.76 -7.20
C GLU A 253 2.44 -3.23 -7.26
N ALA A 254 3.00 -3.67 -6.12
CA ALA A 254 4.36 -4.20 -6.06
C ALA A 254 4.53 -5.45 -6.94
N VAL A 255 3.56 -6.38 -6.94
CA VAL A 255 3.59 -7.58 -7.80
C VAL A 255 3.63 -7.18 -9.27
N GLN A 256 2.80 -6.23 -9.69
CA GLN A 256 2.76 -5.76 -11.09
C GLN A 256 4.06 -5.09 -11.52
N VAL A 257 4.61 -4.19 -10.69
CA VAL A 257 5.89 -3.50 -10.97
C VAL A 257 7.04 -4.50 -11.06
N ALA A 258 7.09 -5.50 -10.17
CA ALA A 258 8.12 -6.54 -10.21
C ALA A 258 8.07 -7.38 -11.50
N ALA A 259 6.87 -7.76 -11.95
CA ALA A 259 6.70 -8.53 -13.18
C ALA A 259 7.20 -7.77 -14.42
N ALA A 260 6.86 -6.48 -14.51
CA ALA A 260 7.33 -5.62 -15.60
C ALA A 260 8.86 -5.44 -15.58
N ALA A 261 9.45 -5.22 -14.40
CA ALA A 261 10.89 -5.08 -14.24
C ALA A 261 11.64 -6.36 -14.67
N ILE A 262 11.15 -7.54 -14.29
CA ILE A 262 11.76 -8.83 -14.67
C ILE A 262 11.77 -9.03 -16.18
N HIS A 263 10.65 -8.72 -16.86
CA HIS A 263 10.55 -8.86 -18.31
C HIS A 263 11.61 -8.01 -19.01
N GLU A 264 11.71 -6.73 -18.62
CA GLU A 264 12.60 -5.76 -19.22
C GLU A 264 14.09 -6.02 -18.92
N LEU A 265 14.42 -6.40 -17.68
CA LEU A 265 15.79 -6.72 -17.29
C LEU A 265 16.28 -8.01 -17.96
N ARG A 266 15.37 -8.96 -18.19
CA ARG A 266 15.67 -10.20 -18.89
C ARG A 266 15.95 -9.96 -20.37
N SER A 267 15.13 -9.17 -21.05
CA SER A 267 15.32 -8.88 -22.49
C SER A 267 16.64 -8.14 -22.76
N ARG A 268 17.11 -7.33 -21.80
CA ARG A 268 18.36 -6.55 -21.89
C ARG A 268 19.62 -7.23 -21.34
N GLY A 269 19.52 -8.45 -20.80
CA GLY A 269 20.68 -9.19 -20.29
C GLY A 269 21.33 -8.60 -19.02
N MET A 270 20.61 -7.77 -18.27
CA MET A 270 21.10 -7.13 -17.03
C MET A 270 21.05 -8.13 -15.85
N ALA A 271 22.01 -9.05 -15.81
CA ALA A 271 21.96 -10.23 -14.95
C ALA A 271 22.05 -9.93 -13.45
N SER A 272 22.75 -8.86 -13.06
CA SER A 272 22.84 -8.41 -11.66
C SER A 272 21.48 -7.91 -11.16
N ASP A 273 20.87 -6.98 -11.89
CA ASP A 273 19.58 -6.37 -11.56
C ASP A 273 18.42 -7.38 -11.66
N LEU A 274 18.47 -8.32 -12.62
CA LEU A 274 17.49 -9.40 -12.72
C LEU A 274 17.45 -10.28 -11.46
N ALA A 275 18.59 -10.51 -10.80
CA ALA A 275 18.62 -11.29 -9.56
C ALA A 275 17.91 -10.56 -8.42
N GLU A 276 18.05 -9.23 -8.37
CA GLU A 276 17.37 -8.37 -7.39
C GLU A 276 15.87 -8.27 -7.69
N ALA A 277 15.49 -8.15 -8.96
CA ALA A 277 14.10 -8.17 -9.42
C ALA A 277 13.34 -9.46 -9.02
N LEU A 278 14.01 -10.61 -9.12
CA LEU A 278 13.45 -11.89 -8.69
C LEU A 278 13.28 -11.97 -7.16
N LEU A 279 14.23 -11.43 -6.40
CA LEU A 279 14.09 -11.33 -4.93
C LEU A 279 12.94 -10.41 -4.54
N ALA A 280 12.80 -9.29 -5.25
CA ALA A 280 11.68 -8.38 -5.14
C ALA A 280 10.35 -9.12 -5.36
N GLN A 281 10.16 -9.75 -6.53
CA GLN A 281 8.96 -10.55 -6.83
C GLN A 281 8.66 -11.58 -5.73
N ALA A 282 9.69 -12.29 -5.24
CA ALA A 282 9.52 -13.26 -4.18
C ALA A 282 8.96 -12.66 -2.88
N ARG A 283 9.42 -11.46 -2.49
CA ARG A 283 8.94 -10.74 -1.31
C ARG A 283 7.50 -10.25 -1.48
N ALA A 284 7.15 -9.74 -2.65
CA ALA A 284 5.78 -9.33 -2.95
C ALA A 284 4.80 -10.51 -2.93
N ALA A 285 5.17 -11.61 -3.59
CA ALA A 285 4.39 -12.84 -3.59
C ALA A 285 4.18 -13.41 -2.17
N LEU A 286 5.23 -13.38 -1.33
CA LEU A 286 5.12 -13.82 0.06
C LEU A 286 4.11 -12.98 0.86
N LEU A 287 4.08 -11.65 0.63
CA LEU A 287 3.10 -10.75 1.26
C LEU A 287 1.69 -10.97 0.71
N ALA A 288 1.55 -11.29 -0.58
CA ALA A 288 0.27 -11.61 -1.23
C ALA A 288 -0.30 -12.97 -0.80
N GLY A 289 0.50 -13.82 -0.14
CA GLY A 289 0.13 -15.18 0.21
C GLY A 289 0.31 -16.19 -0.94
N ASP A 290 0.87 -15.77 -2.07
CA ASP A 290 1.28 -16.65 -3.16
C ASP A 290 2.62 -17.31 -2.81
N LEU A 291 2.54 -18.39 -2.02
CA LEU A 291 3.70 -19.10 -1.49
C LEU A 291 4.50 -19.84 -2.58
N GLU A 292 3.86 -20.22 -3.68
CA GLU A 292 4.50 -20.91 -4.81
C GLU A 292 5.42 -19.94 -5.57
N THR A 293 4.88 -18.82 -6.06
CA THR A 293 5.66 -17.78 -6.74
C THR A 293 6.76 -17.23 -5.84
N ALA A 294 6.48 -17.08 -4.53
CA ALA A 294 7.48 -16.66 -3.56
C ALA A 294 8.67 -17.63 -3.47
N THR A 295 8.39 -18.93 -3.47
CA THR A 295 9.41 -19.98 -3.36
C THR A 295 10.27 -20.05 -4.62
N ASP A 296 9.64 -20.09 -5.79
CA ASP A 296 10.32 -20.23 -7.08
C ASP A 296 11.18 -19.02 -7.42
N SER A 297 10.63 -17.82 -7.22
CA SER A 297 11.34 -16.56 -7.48
C SER A 297 12.54 -16.41 -6.54
N ALA A 298 12.38 -16.77 -5.26
CA ALA A 298 13.48 -16.73 -4.29
C ALA A 298 14.59 -17.75 -4.62
N ALA A 299 14.23 -18.97 -5.02
CA ALA A 299 15.18 -19.99 -5.45
C ALA A 299 15.96 -19.58 -6.70
N ALA A 300 15.26 -18.97 -7.67
CA ALA A 300 15.84 -18.41 -8.88
C ALA A 300 16.81 -17.26 -8.58
N ALA A 301 16.46 -16.36 -7.65
CA ALA A 301 17.32 -15.28 -7.18
C ALA A 301 18.56 -15.82 -6.46
N ARG A 302 18.37 -16.74 -5.49
CA ARG A 302 19.44 -17.35 -4.69
C ARG A 302 20.49 -18.03 -5.55
N THR A 303 20.05 -18.78 -6.57
CA THR A 303 20.95 -19.47 -7.50
C THR A 303 21.83 -18.47 -8.27
N ARG A 304 21.23 -17.36 -8.73
CA ARG A 304 21.95 -16.29 -9.43
C ARG A 304 22.94 -15.58 -8.49
N PHE A 305 22.51 -15.19 -7.30
CA PHE A 305 23.40 -14.54 -6.32
C PHE A 305 24.60 -15.41 -5.95
N ARG A 306 24.42 -16.73 -5.80
CA ARG A 306 25.54 -17.66 -5.57
C ARG A 306 26.53 -17.69 -6.73
N ARG A 307 26.04 -17.79 -7.97
CA ARG A 307 26.88 -17.74 -9.18
C ARG A 307 27.63 -16.41 -9.32
N GLN A 308 27.04 -15.32 -8.83
CA GLN A 308 27.62 -13.97 -8.83
C GLN A 308 28.52 -13.71 -7.61
N GLY A 309 28.74 -14.66 -6.70
CA GLY A 309 29.53 -14.48 -5.48
C GLY A 309 28.92 -13.50 -4.46
N ARG A 310 27.60 -13.24 -4.54
CA ARG A 310 26.84 -12.34 -3.67
C ARG A 310 26.19 -13.14 -2.52
N HIS A 311 27.02 -13.67 -1.61
CA HIS A 311 26.57 -14.61 -0.57
C HIS A 311 25.54 -14.01 0.40
N THR A 312 25.68 -12.72 0.73
CA THR A 312 24.72 -11.97 1.57
C THR A 312 23.32 -11.92 0.95
N TRP A 313 23.25 -11.57 -0.34
CA TRP A 313 21.99 -11.56 -1.10
C TRP A 313 21.38 -12.95 -1.25
N ALA A 314 22.22 -13.98 -1.42
CA ALA A 314 21.76 -15.36 -1.43
C ALA A 314 21.15 -15.79 -0.08
N ALA A 315 21.65 -15.27 1.05
CA ALA A 315 21.05 -15.50 2.37
C ALA A 315 19.69 -14.81 2.51
N PHE A 316 19.54 -13.61 1.95
CA PHE A 316 18.24 -12.90 1.96
C PHE A 316 17.20 -13.62 1.10
N ALA A 317 17.58 -14.09 -0.09
CA ALA A 317 16.70 -14.95 -0.88
C ALA A 317 16.33 -16.25 -0.14
N ARG A 318 17.30 -16.88 0.55
CA ARG A 318 17.02 -18.07 1.38
C ARG A 318 16.05 -17.77 2.51
N HIS A 319 16.11 -16.59 3.11
CA HIS A 319 15.14 -16.15 4.10
C HIS A 319 13.72 -16.21 3.55
N VAL A 320 13.46 -15.64 2.36
CA VAL A 320 12.12 -15.66 1.75
C VAL A 320 11.62 -17.09 1.53
N GLU A 321 12.46 -17.99 1.01
CA GLU A 321 12.12 -19.42 0.85
C GLU A 321 11.68 -20.06 2.18
N LEU A 322 12.47 -19.88 3.24
CA LEU A 322 12.20 -20.49 4.55
C LEU A 322 10.91 -19.96 5.18
N ARG A 323 10.58 -18.69 4.95
CA ARG A 323 9.33 -18.10 5.40
C ARG A 323 8.12 -18.64 4.64
N ALA A 324 8.25 -18.85 3.33
CA ALA A 324 7.20 -19.48 2.54
C ALA A 324 6.93 -20.91 3.04
N GLU A 325 7.97 -21.71 3.30
CA GLU A 325 7.84 -23.05 3.91
C GLU A 325 7.18 -23.01 5.29
N PHE A 326 7.58 -22.08 6.16
CA PHE A 326 6.97 -21.91 7.47
C PHE A 326 5.47 -21.56 7.35
N ARG A 327 5.10 -20.66 6.45
CA ARG A 327 3.70 -20.29 6.20
C ARG A 327 2.87 -21.42 5.57
N ARG A 328 3.50 -22.32 4.82
CA ARG A 328 2.84 -23.53 4.27
C ARG A 328 2.47 -24.56 5.35
N GLY A 329 2.95 -24.37 6.59
CA GLY A 329 2.66 -25.27 7.71
C GLY A 329 3.73 -26.33 7.96
N THR A 330 4.88 -26.29 7.28
CA THR A 330 5.96 -27.23 7.55
C THR A 330 6.52 -27.01 8.96
N ARG A 331 6.55 -28.07 9.77
CA ARG A 331 7.10 -28.07 11.13
C ARG A 331 8.16 -29.15 11.27
N SER A 332 9.44 -28.78 11.15
CA SER A 332 10.54 -29.75 11.24
C SER A 332 11.79 -29.16 11.90
N ALA A 333 12.57 -30.02 12.55
CA ALA A 333 13.86 -29.62 13.13
C ALA A 333 14.87 -29.17 12.06
N ALA A 334 14.75 -29.68 10.83
CA ALA A 334 15.58 -29.26 9.70
C ALA A 334 15.28 -27.82 9.28
N LEU A 335 13.99 -27.46 9.20
CA LEU A 335 13.55 -26.09 8.92
C LEU A 335 14.03 -25.13 10.01
N LEU A 336 13.84 -25.50 11.29
CA LEU A 336 14.32 -24.71 12.43
C LEU A 336 15.82 -24.41 12.33
N ARG A 337 16.66 -25.43 12.12
CA ARG A 337 18.11 -25.25 11.97
C ARG A 337 18.47 -24.35 10.79
N ALA A 338 17.74 -24.46 9.67
CA ALA A 338 17.97 -23.63 8.50
C ALA A 338 17.59 -22.16 8.76
N MET A 339 16.49 -21.90 9.47
CA MET A 339 16.04 -20.56 9.85
C MET A 339 17.04 -19.89 10.78
N VAL A 340 17.48 -20.57 11.84
CA VAL A 340 18.47 -20.02 12.79
C VAL A 340 19.77 -19.64 12.08
N ARG A 341 20.36 -20.57 11.31
CA ARG A 341 21.58 -20.29 10.54
C ARG A 341 21.42 -19.13 9.56
N THR A 342 20.28 -19.05 8.86
CA THR A 342 20.03 -17.97 7.90
C THR A 342 19.88 -16.63 8.61
N ALA A 343 19.21 -16.60 9.77
CA ALA A 343 19.10 -15.38 10.56
C ALA A 343 20.46 -14.88 11.06
N ASP A 344 21.31 -15.78 11.56
CA ASP A 344 22.65 -15.40 12.03
C ASP A 344 23.54 -14.90 10.89
N GLN A 345 23.44 -15.54 9.71
CA GLN A 345 24.13 -15.06 8.52
C GLN A 345 23.64 -13.66 8.09
N LEU A 346 22.33 -13.41 8.13
CA LEU A 346 21.77 -12.10 7.78
C LEU A 346 22.19 -11.01 8.77
N ASP A 347 22.20 -11.33 10.06
CA ASP A 347 22.61 -10.40 11.11
C ASP A 347 24.10 -10.04 11.00
N ALA A 348 24.96 -11.04 10.80
CA ALA A 348 26.39 -10.85 10.59
C ALA A 348 26.73 -10.06 9.32
N THR A 349 25.81 -10.02 8.35
CA THR A 349 26.00 -9.34 7.05
C THR A 349 25.19 -8.05 6.92
N GLY A 350 24.66 -7.52 8.02
CA GLY A 350 24.03 -6.19 8.04
C GLY A 350 22.57 -6.13 7.57
N TRP A 351 21.84 -7.24 7.63
CA TRP A 351 20.39 -7.32 7.32
C TRP A 351 19.55 -7.60 8.57
N PRO A 352 19.47 -6.64 9.51
CA PRO A 352 18.89 -6.88 10.82
C PRO A 352 17.38 -7.14 10.79
N ASP A 353 16.65 -6.57 9.83
CA ASP A 353 15.18 -6.69 9.76
C ASP A 353 14.74 -8.08 9.23
N PRO A 354 15.33 -8.61 8.13
CA PRO A 354 15.16 -10.00 7.75
C PRO A 354 15.61 -10.98 8.84
N ALA A 355 16.75 -10.73 9.48
CA ALA A 355 17.26 -11.57 10.57
C ALA A 355 16.28 -11.62 11.75
N LEU A 356 15.79 -10.46 12.20
CA LEU A 356 14.81 -10.35 13.27
C LEU A 356 13.53 -11.12 12.95
N THR A 357 12.99 -10.95 11.74
CA THR A 357 11.78 -11.65 11.31
C THR A 357 11.95 -13.17 11.34
N THR A 358 13.06 -13.68 10.78
CA THR A 358 13.34 -15.13 10.81
C THR A 358 13.57 -15.65 12.22
N ARG A 359 14.20 -14.89 13.13
CA ARG A 359 14.37 -15.33 14.52
C ARG A 359 13.05 -15.47 15.25
N VAL A 360 12.12 -14.54 15.04
CA VAL A 360 10.78 -14.64 15.66
C VAL A 360 10.05 -15.88 15.14
N GLU A 361 10.03 -16.12 13.83
CA GLU A 361 9.37 -17.30 13.25
C GLU A 361 10.08 -18.62 13.62
N ALA A 362 11.41 -18.61 13.73
CA ALA A 362 12.19 -19.74 14.24
C ALA A 362 11.89 -20.03 15.72
N GLY A 363 11.70 -18.98 16.54
CA GLY A 363 11.28 -19.12 17.92
C GLY A 363 9.89 -19.75 18.03
N GLN A 364 8.93 -19.31 17.21
CA GLN A 364 7.59 -19.92 17.13
C GLN A 364 7.68 -21.39 16.73
N LEU A 365 8.44 -21.71 15.68
CA LEU A 365 8.68 -23.11 15.26
C LEU A 365 9.34 -23.94 16.37
N ALA A 366 10.29 -23.37 17.12
CA ALA A 366 10.91 -24.04 18.25
C ALA A 366 9.90 -24.32 19.37
N THR A 367 8.99 -23.39 19.67
CA THR A 367 7.88 -23.59 20.62
C THR A 367 6.97 -24.73 20.17
N GLU A 368 6.56 -24.75 18.90
CA GLU A 368 5.70 -25.82 18.35
C GLU A 368 6.38 -27.20 18.37
N LEU A 369 7.71 -27.25 18.24
CA LEU A 369 8.50 -28.47 18.37
C LEU A 369 8.82 -28.85 19.83
N GLY A 370 8.25 -28.17 20.82
CA GLY A 370 8.48 -28.43 22.25
C GLY A 370 9.87 -28.02 22.77
N ARG A 371 10.59 -27.15 22.06
CA ARG A 371 11.96 -26.72 22.40
C ARG A 371 11.97 -25.36 23.09
N SER A 372 11.45 -25.31 24.32
CA SER A 372 11.24 -24.05 25.05
C SER A 372 12.52 -23.25 25.31
N GLY A 373 13.63 -23.89 25.69
CA GLY A 373 14.91 -23.20 25.92
C GLY A 373 15.42 -22.45 24.66
N PRO A 374 15.60 -23.15 23.52
CA PRO A 374 15.95 -22.51 22.25
C PRO A 374 14.96 -21.44 21.79
N ALA A 375 13.65 -21.65 21.98
CA ALA A 375 12.63 -20.66 21.64
C ALA A 375 12.80 -19.36 22.44
N MET A 376 12.98 -19.48 23.77
CA MET A 376 13.20 -18.34 24.67
C MET A 376 14.42 -17.53 24.24
N ALA A 377 15.55 -18.20 23.96
CA ALA A 377 16.78 -17.54 23.53
C ALA A 377 16.61 -16.73 22.23
N LEU A 378 15.89 -17.31 21.25
CA LEU A 378 15.59 -16.64 19.98
C LEU A 378 14.71 -15.40 20.19
N PHE A 379 13.67 -15.51 21.02
CA PHE A 379 12.79 -14.39 21.34
C PHE A 379 13.49 -13.28 22.11
N ASP A 380 14.32 -13.61 23.10
CA ASP A 380 15.05 -12.63 23.90
C ASP A 380 16.09 -11.86 23.07
N GLN A 381 16.76 -12.55 22.14
CA GLN A 381 17.66 -11.90 21.18
C GLN A 381 16.89 -10.94 20.27
N ALA A 382 15.77 -11.39 19.68
CA ALA A 382 14.90 -10.58 18.84
C ALA A 382 14.33 -9.36 19.59
N ALA A 383 13.96 -9.54 20.87
CA ALA A 383 13.38 -8.49 21.71
C ALA A 383 14.30 -7.29 21.91
N ARG A 384 15.63 -7.43 21.77
CA ARG A 384 16.59 -6.31 21.90
C ARG A 384 16.34 -5.19 20.89
N SER A 385 15.71 -5.49 19.75
CA SER A 385 15.37 -4.50 18.71
C SER A 385 14.22 -3.55 19.10
N ARG A 386 13.53 -3.78 20.23
CA ARG A 386 12.36 -2.96 20.66
C ARG A 386 12.65 -1.47 20.88
N GLY A 387 13.93 -1.10 21.08
CA GLY A 387 14.35 0.27 21.39
C GLY A 387 15.06 1.03 20.27
N ARG A 388 15.37 0.39 19.13
CA ARG A 388 16.17 1.00 18.04
C ARG A 388 15.61 0.66 16.66
N GLY A 389 15.84 1.55 15.69
CA GLY A 389 15.41 1.38 14.31
C GLY A 389 13.97 1.84 14.03
N THR A 390 13.45 1.42 12.88
CA THR A 390 12.13 1.82 12.34
C THR A 390 10.97 1.35 13.23
N ALA A 391 9.79 1.95 13.05
CA ALA A 391 8.60 1.57 13.83
C ALA A 391 8.21 0.08 13.67
N PRO A 392 8.19 -0.50 12.45
CA PRO A 392 7.93 -1.94 12.27
C PRO A 392 8.95 -2.82 12.99
N ARG A 393 10.25 -2.47 12.92
CA ARG A 393 11.32 -3.21 13.61
C ARG A 393 11.12 -3.19 15.13
N ARG A 394 10.84 -2.02 15.70
CA ARG A 394 10.57 -1.88 17.14
C ARG A 394 9.33 -2.68 17.55
N ALA A 395 8.25 -2.63 16.76
CA ALA A 395 7.03 -3.40 17.01
C ALA A 395 7.31 -4.91 17.00
N ARG A 396 8.11 -5.40 16.05
CA ARG A 396 8.55 -6.81 15.99
C ARG A 396 9.38 -7.20 17.21
N GLY A 397 10.23 -6.31 17.71
CA GLY A 397 10.95 -6.51 18.98
C GLY A 397 10.02 -6.60 20.19
N TRP A 398 8.97 -5.77 20.25
CA TRP A 398 7.93 -5.89 21.30
C TRP A 398 7.15 -7.20 21.18
N TYR A 399 6.87 -7.66 19.95
CA TYR A 399 6.21 -8.94 19.72
C TYR A 399 7.07 -10.11 20.22
N ALA A 400 8.37 -10.12 19.91
CA ALA A 400 9.30 -11.13 20.41
C ALA A 400 9.33 -11.17 21.95
N LEU A 401 9.35 -10.00 22.61
CA LEU A 401 9.28 -9.93 24.07
C LEU A 401 7.97 -10.52 24.61
N ALA A 402 6.86 -10.31 23.92
CA ALA A 402 5.58 -10.89 24.32
C ALA A 402 5.59 -12.42 24.22
N LEU A 403 6.14 -12.97 23.14
CA LEU A 403 6.27 -14.42 22.95
C LEU A 403 7.18 -15.05 24.01
N SER A 404 8.31 -14.43 24.33
CA SER A 404 9.21 -14.84 25.43
C SER A 404 8.45 -14.89 26.77
N ARG A 405 7.76 -13.81 27.13
CA ARG A 405 6.99 -13.75 28.39
C ARG A 405 5.87 -14.79 28.45
N ARG A 406 5.17 -15.01 27.34
CA ARG A 406 4.12 -16.03 27.24
C ARG A 406 4.69 -17.43 27.45
N LEU A 407 5.85 -17.73 26.87
CA LEU A 407 6.55 -19.00 27.08
C LEU A 407 6.99 -19.20 28.53
N ALA A 408 7.28 -18.11 29.24
CA ALA A 408 7.58 -18.11 30.67
C ALA A 408 6.33 -18.12 31.59
N GLY A 409 5.11 -18.12 31.02
CA GLY A 409 3.85 -18.08 31.77
C GLY A 409 3.40 -16.68 32.24
N ASP A 410 4.13 -15.61 31.91
CA ASP A 410 3.76 -14.21 32.24
C ASP A 410 2.84 -13.61 31.16
N GLU A 411 1.58 -14.05 31.14
CA GLU A 411 0.60 -13.54 30.18
C GLU A 411 0.30 -12.04 30.36
N ALA A 412 0.34 -11.54 31.59
CA ALA A 412 0.12 -10.13 31.89
C ALA A 412 1.24 -9.26 31.30
N GLY A 413 2.49 -9.69 31.46
CA GLY A 413 3.63 -9.03 30.84
C GLY A 413 3.67 -9.18 29.34
N ALA A 414 3.21 -10.32 28.79
CA ALA A 414 3.04 -10.50 27.35
C ALA A 414 2.04 -9.49 26.78
N ALA A 415 0.85 -9.38 27.38
CA ALA A 415 -0.17 -8.41 26.99
C ALA A 415 0.34 -6.95 27.05
N ARG A 416 1.10 -6.58 28.08
CA ARG A 416 1.74 -5.24 28.17
C ARG A 416 2.73 -4.99 27.04
N ALA A 417 3.52 -6.00 26.66
CA ALA A 417 4.50 -5.89 25.57
C ALA A 417 3.80 -5.72 24.21
N LEU A 418 2.77 -6.52 23.94
CA LEU A 418 1.94 -6.41 22.74
C LEU A 418 1.31 -5.02 22.61
N ALA A 419 0.74 -4.49 23.70
CA ALA A 419 0.12 -3.17 23.70
C ALA A 419 1.12 -2.04 23.38
N ARG A 420 2.36 -2.14 23.88
CA ARG A 420 3.44 -1.21 23.54
C ARG A 420 3.87 -1.33 22.07
N GLY A 421 3.91 -2.55 21.54
CA GLY A 421 4.19 -2.79 20.12
C GLY A 421 3.17 -2.14 19.20
N LEU A 422 1.86 -2.31 19.49
CA LEU A 422 0.79 -1.64 18.76
C LEU A 422 0.89 -0.10 18.85
N ALA A 423 1.15 0.44 20.04
CA ALA A 423 1.31 1.89 20.22
C ALA A 423 2.52 2.49 19.46
N VAL A 424 3.53 1.68 19.14
CA VAL A 424 4.63 2.11 18.24
C VAL A 424 4.14 2.22 16.80
N LEU A 425 3.30 1.29 16.35
CA LEU A 425 2.71 1.32 15.01
C LEU A 425 1.71 2.46 14.86
N ASP A 426 0.85 2.69 15.85
CA ASP A 426 -0.15 3.77 15.81
C ASP A 426 0.51 5.15 15.63
N ARG A 427 1.60 5.44 16.35
CA ARG A 427 2.38 6.68 16.17
C ARG A 427 3.10 6.80 14.83
N HIS A 428 3.35 5.69 14.13
CA HIS A 428 3.91 5.73 12.79
C HIS A 428 2.83 6.00 11.74
N ARG A 429 1.59 5.57 12.00
CA ARG A 429 0.44 5.81 11.10
C ARG A 429 0.02 7.27 11.07
N THR A 430 0.15 7.98 12.20
CA THR A 430 -0.19 9.41 12.28
C THR A 430 0.64 10.27 11.33
N SER A 431 1.87 9.86 11.00
CA SER A 431 2.70 10.58 10.02
C SER A 431 2.30 10.33 8.56
N LEU A 432 1.43 9.35 8.28
CA LEU A 432 0.94 9.06 6.92
C LEU A 432 -0.30 9.90 6.64
N GLY A 433 -0.34 10.65 5.53
CA GLY A 433 -1.49 11.49 5.18
C GLY A 433 -2.62 10.74 4.48
N ALA A 434 -2.29 9.92 3.47
CA ALA A 434 -3.29 9.23 2.65
C ALA A 434 -3.99 8.08 3.38
N THR A 435 -5.32 8.02 3.25
CA THR A 435 -6.21 7.00 3.83
C THR A 435 -5.79 5.58 3.42
N GLU A 436 -5.43 5.35 2.15
CA GLU A 436 -4.90 4.07 1.67
C GLU A 436 -3.64 3.63 2.45
N LEU A 437 -2.65 4.51 2.61
CA LEU A 437 -1.40 4.17 3.30
C LEU A 437 -1.63 3.78 4.76
N ARG A 438 -2.58 4.46 5.43
CA ARG A 438 -2.99 4.12 6.80
C ARG A 438 -3.67 2.76 6.87
N ALA A 439 -4.65 2.50 6.02
CA ALA A 439 -5.38 1.23 5.99
C ALA A 439 -4.43 0.05 5.74
N HIS A 440 -3.49 0.20 4.80
CA HIS A 440 -2.53 -0.85 4.48
C HIS A 440 -1.54 -1.11 5.63
N SER A 441 -1.09 -0.07 6.35
CA SER A 441 -0.16 -0.22 7.48
C SER A 441 -0.71 -1.08 8.64
N GLY A 442 -2.02 -1.36 8.65
CA GLY A 442 -2.71 -2.30 9.53
C GLY A 442 -2.04 -3.68 9.60
N MET A 443 -1.46 -4.14 8.49
CA MET A 443 -0.83 -5.47 8.37
C MET A 443 0.27 -5.73 9.42
N TYR A 444 1.05 -4.72 9.79
CA TYR A 444 2.16 -4.90 10.76
C TYR A 444 1.68 -5.17 12.20
N GLY A 445 0.43 -4.85 12.53
CA GLY A 445 -0.13 -5.01 13.86
C GLY A 445 -0.94 -6.29 14.06
N GLN A 446 -1.27 -7.00 12.98
CA GLN A 446 -2.23 -8.12 13.01
C GLN A 446 -1.79 -9.25 13.96
N GLU A 447 -0.55 -9.69 13.87
CA GLU A 447 -0.02 -10.76 14.73
C GLU A 447 -0.02 -10.34 16.21
N LEU A 448 0.37 -9.09 16.51
CA LEU A 448 0.37 -8.57 17.87
C LEU A 448 -1.04 -8.52 18.47
N ALA A 449 -2.01 -8.10 17.67
CA ALA A 449 -3.41 -8.00 18.07
C ALA A 449 -4.05 -9.37 18.28
N ALA A 450 -3.81 -10.32 17.37
CA ALA A 450 -4.30 -11.69 17.47
C ALA A 450 -3.81 -12.38 18.75
N GLU A 451 -2.55 -12.18 19.10
CA GLU A 451 -1.94 -12.75 20.32
C GLU A 451 -2.49 -12.12 21.59
N GLY A 452 -2.72 -10.80 21.58
CA GLY A 452 -3.33 -10.10 22.71
C GLY A 452 -4.79 -10.50 22.91
N LEU A 453 -5.51 -10.72 21.81
CA LEU A 453 -6.87 -11.22 21.80
C LEU A 453 -6.94 -12.66 22.34
N ASP A 454 -6.04 -13.54 21.92
CA ASP A 454 -5.94 -14.92 22.43
C ASP A 454 -5.73 -14.94 23.95
N ILE A 455 -4.79 -14.14 24.48
CA ILE A 455 -4.57 -13.99 25.92
C ILE A 455 -5.86 -13.54 26.63
N ALA A 456 -6.57 -12.56 26.07
CA ALA A 456 -7.80 -12.05 26.69
C ALA A 456 -8.94 -13.07 26.71
N ILE A 457 -9.04 -13.89 25.65
CA ILE A 457 -10.04 -14.94 25.51
C ILE A 457 -9.75 -16.10 26.46
N ARG A 458 -8.49 -16.57 26.54
CA ARG A 458 -8.10 -17.65 27.47
C ARG A 458 -8.28 -17.25 28.93
N ALA A 459 -8.10 -15.97 29.24
CA ALA A 459 -8.40 -15.42 30.56
C ALA A 459 -9.91 -15.28 30.87
N GLY A 460 -10.80 -15.54 29.91
CA GLY A 460 -12.25 -15.41 30.10
C GLY A 460 -12.69 -13.99 30.48
N ALA A 461 -12.03 -12.95 29.94
CA ALA A 461 -12.21 -11.56 30.36
C ALA A 461 -12.85 -10.69 29.25
N PRO A 462 -14.20 -10.61 29.16
CA PRO A 462 -14.90 -9.97 28.04
C PRO A 462 -14.48 -8.51 27.79
N ALA A 463 -14.28 -7.73 28.86
CA ALA A 463 -13.82 -6.35 28.77
C ALA A 463 -12.44 -6.23 28.12
N ARG A 464 -11.54 -7.20 28.38
CA ARG A 464 -10.22 -7.26 27.75
C ARG A 464 -10.33 -7.70 26.30
N VAL A 465 -11.21 -8.64 25.99
CA VAL A 465 -11.48 -9.09 24.61
C VAL A 465 -11.95 -7.90 23.77
N LEU A 466 -12.92 -7.12 24.27
CA LEU A 466 -13.38 -5.88 23.63
C LEU A 466 -12.23 -4.91 23.38
N ALA A 467 -11.44 -4.63 24.42
CA ALA A 467 -10.32 -3.69 24.30
C ALA A 467 -9.26 -4.16 23.30
N TRP A 468 -9.00 -5.47 23.21
CA TRP A 468 -8.04 -6.03 22.25
C TRP A 468 -8.57 -6.06 20.83
N ALA A 469 -9.83 -6.45 20.63
CA ALA A 469 -10.50 -6.36 19.34
C ALA A 469 -10.50 -4.92 18.81
N GLU A 470 -10.82 -3.96 19.67
CA GLU A 470 -10.82 -2.56 19.29
C GLU A 470 -9.40 -2.01 19.03
N ARG A 471 -8.33 -2.44 19.70
CA ARG A 471 -6.98 -1.86 19.49
C ARG A 471 -6.43 -1.96 18.06
N TRP A 472 -6.96 -2.87 17.24
CA TRP A 472 -6.49 -3.06 15.87
C TRP A 472 -7.58 -2.80 14.82
N ARG A 473 -8.86 -2.90 15.21
CA ARG A 473 -10.03 -2.75 14.33
C ARG A 473 -10.23 -1.31 13.86
N ALA A 474 -10.45 -1.13 12.55
CA ALA A 474 -10.87 0.14 11.93
C ALA A 474 -10.05 1.36 12.41
N ASN A 475 -8.74 1.17 12.59
CA ASN A 475 -7.84 2.17 13.13
C ASN A 475 -7.62 3.33 12.15
N GLY A 476 -7.70 3.08 10.84
CA GLY A 476 -7.65 4.13 9.82
C GLY A 476 -8.78 5.15 9.98
N LEU A 477 -9.96 4.71 10.40
CA LEU A 477 -11.15 5.56 10.63
C LEU A 477 -11.10 6.38 11.91
N ARG A 478 -10.18 6.04 12.82
CA ARG A 478 -9.92 6.81 14.06
C ARG A 478 -9.02 8.02 13.83
N MET A 479 -8.50 8.15 12.62
CA MET A 479 -7.56 9.19 12.23
C MET A 479 -8.25 10.06 11.20
N ARG A 480 -8.49 11.32 11.53
CA ARG A 480 -9.05 12.28 10.57
C ARG A 480 -8.12 12.33 9.34
N PRO A 481 -8.61 12.17 8.11
CA PRO A 481 -7.78 12.37 6.93
C PRO A 481 -7.09 13.72 7.02
N ALA A 482 -5.80 13.79 6.66
CA ALA A 482 -5.23 15.10 6.38
C ALA A 482 -6.05 15.62 5.19
N LEU A 483 -6.75 16.74 5.36
CA LEU A 483 -7.38 17.43 4.22
C LEU A 483 -6.32 17.42 3.12
N PRO A 484 -6.60 16.87 1.92
CA PRO A 484 -5.71 17.10 0.81
C PRO A 484 -5.48 18.61 0.80
N PRO A 485 -4.23 19.10 0.75
CA PRO A 485 -4.01 20.48 0.39
C PRO A 485 -4.87 20.74 -0.85
N SER A 486 -5.27 21.98 -1.08
CA SER A 486 -5.81 22.40 -2.37
C SER A 486 -4.73 22.25 -3.46
N ASP A 487 -4.26 21.03 -3.68
CA ASP A 487 -3.26 20.60 -4.64
C ASP A 487 -3.94 20.71 -6.01
N PRO A 488 -3.56 21.71 -6.81
CA PRO A 488 -4.19 21.97 -8.08
C PRO A 488 -4.02 20.78 -9.04
N ASP A 489 -2.94 19.99 -8.91
CA ASP A 489 -2.69 18.83 -9.76
C ASP A 489 -3.64 17.68 -9.44
N LEU A 490 -3.95 17.47 -8.16
CA LEU A 490 -4.93 16.45 -7.74
C LEU A 490 -6.33 16.83 -8.22
N VAL A 491 -6.71 18.10 -8.07
CA VAL A 491 -8.00 18.63 -8.55
C VAL A 491 -8.10 18.51 -10.08
N ALA A 492 -7.05 18.88 -10.81
CA ALA A 492 -7.00 18.77 -12.26
C ALA A 492 -7.09 17.31 -12.72
N ALA A 493 -6.36 16.38 -12.07
CA ALA A 493 -6.39 14.96 -12.41
C ALA A 493 -7.77 14.33 -12.15
N LEU A 494 -8.44 14.69 -11.05
CA LEU A 494 -9.82 14.25 -10.76
C LEU A 494 -10.83 14.80 -11.78
N ALA A 495 -10.70 16.07 -12.16
CA ALA A 495 -11.53 16.67 -13.21
C ALA A 495 -11.31 16.00 -14.57
N GLU A 496 -10.06 15.71 -14.94
CA GLU A 496 -9.75 14.97 -16.16
C GLU A 496 -10.29 13.53 -16.13
N LEU A 497 -10.19 12.84 -14.98
CA LEU A 497 -10.75 11.50 -14.81
C LEU A 497 -12.28 11.51 -14.99
N ARG A 498 -12.98 12.54 -14.52
CA ARG A 498 -14.41 12.72 -14.72
C ARG A 498 -14.77 12.86 -16.20
N LEU A 499 -14.03 13.71 -16.93
CA LEU A 499 -14.21 13.88 -18.37
C LEU A 499 -13.98 12.56 -19.12
N VAL A 500 -12.91 11.84 -18.81
CA VAL A 500 -12.61 10.53 -19.42
C VAL A 500 -13.68 9.50 -19.10
N SER A 501 -14.23 9.51 -17.87
CA SER A 501 -15.30 8.60 -17.48
C SER A 501 -16.59 8.88 -18.27
N GLY A 502 -16.96 10.15 -18.45
CA GLY A 502 -18.10 10.55 -19.29
C GLY A 502 -17.91 10.14 -20.76
N LEU A 503 -16.73 10.38 -21.34
CA LEU A 503 -16.41 9.94 -22.71
C LEU A 503 -16.45 8.41 -22.85
N LEU A 504 -16.02 7.68 -21.82
CA LEU A 504 -16.03 6.22 -21.82
C LEU A 504 -17.46 5.68 -21.77
N GLU A 505 -18.31 6.26 -20.94
CA GLU A 505 -19.75 5.93 -20.90
C GLU A 505 -20.42 6.19 -22.26
N GLU A 506 -20.20 7.38 -22.83
CA GLU A 506 -20.72 7.75 -24.15
C GLU A 506 -20.24 6.79 -25.24
N ALA A 507 -18.96 6.43 -25.23
CA ALA A 507 -18.38 5.48 -26.17
C ALA A 507 -18.99 4.08 -26.03
N VAL A 508 -19.25 3.60 -24.79
CA VAL A 508 -19.95 2.33 -24.56
C VAL A 508 -21.37 2.37 -25.11
N LEU A 509 -22.13 3.43 -24.80
CA LEU A 509 -23.52 3.58 -25.24
C LEU A 509 -23.65 3.70 -26.76
N THR A 510 -22.66 4.31 -27.42
CA THR A 510 -22.61 4.49 -28.88
C THR A 510 -21.87 3.38 -29.62
N GLY A 511 -21.42 2.32 -28.92
CA GLY A 511 -20.71 1.18 -29.52
C GLY A 511 -19.32 1.50 -30.09
N ARG A 512 -18.70 2.61 -29.68
CA ARG A 512 -17.34 3.01 -30.08
C ARG A 512 -16.27 2.23 -29.31
N THR A 513 -15.05 2.22 -29.83
CA THR A 513 -13.91 1.54 -29.20
C THR A 513 -13.44 2.28 -27.94
N VAL A 514 -13.34 1.57 -26.82
CA VAL A 514 -13.05 2.15 -25.49
C VAL A 514 -11.62 1.92 -24.98
N ARG A 515 -10.77 1.22 -25.74
CA ARG A 515 -9.45 0.76 -25.26
C ARG A 515 -8.56 1.93 -24.82
N SER A 516 -8.44 2.96 -25.65
CA SER A 516 -7.62 4.14 -25.35
C SER A 516 -8.14 4.94 -24.15
N LEU A 517 -9.47 5.03 -24.00
CA LEU A 517 -10.12 5.69 -22.86
C LEU A 517 -9.88 4.91 -21.56
N ARG A 518 -9.99 3.57 -21.59
CA ARG A 518 -9.64 2.71 -20.43
C ARG A 518 -8.17 2.83 -20.04
N GLU A 519 -7.26 2.83 -21.01
CA GLU A 519 -5.83 3.05 -20.75
C GLU A 519 -5.57 4.43 -20.11
N ARG A 520 -6.26 5.47 -20.59
CA ARG A 520 -6.16 6.83 -20.01
C ARG A 520 -6.76 6.89 -18.60
N GLN A 521 -7.90 6.24 -18.36
CA GLN A 521 -8.52 6.12 -17.04
C GLN A 521 -7.55 5.49 -16.04
N THR A 522 -6.95 4.33 -16.37
CA THR A 522 -5.98 3.66 -15.50
C THR A 522 -4.77 4.55 -15.19
N ARG A 523 -4.26 5.30 -16.18
CA ARG A 523 -3.17 6.26 -15.96
C ARG A 523 -3.56 7.39 -15.01
N LEU A 524 -4.77 7.96 -15.16
CA LEU A 524 -5.27 9.02 -14.29
C LEU A 524 -5.52 8.51 -12.87
N GLU A 525 -6.09 7.32 -12.71
CA GLU A 525 -6.25 6.68 -11.40
C GLU A 525 -4.91 6.42 -10.71
N GLN A 526 -3.87 6.03 -11.45
CA GLN A 526 -2.51 5.93 -10.90
C GLN A 526 -1.96 7.30 -10.50
N ARG A 527 -2.14 8.33 -11.33
CA ARG A 527 -1.69 9.70 -11.04
C ARG A 527 -2.34 10.27 -9.80
N ILE A 528 -3.66 10.13 -9.65
CA ILE A 528 -4.44 10.58 -8.48
C ILE A 528 -3.92 9.92 -7.21
N ARG A 529 -3.70 8.60 -7.22
CA ARG A 529 -3.10 7.87 -6.09
C ARG A 529 -1.70 8.39 -5.76
N ASP A 530 -0.86 8.54 -6.78
CA ASP A 530 0.51 9.02 -6.61
C ASP A 530 0.54 10.45 -6.03
N LEU A 531 -0.45 11.29 -6.35
CA LEU A 531 -0.61 12.65 -5.79
C LEU A 531 -1.13 12.61 -4.35
N ALA A 532 -2.20 11.87 -4.08
CA ALA A 532 -2.80 11.77 -2.73
C ALA A 532 -1.81 11.26 -1.68
N ARG A 533 -0.92 10.32 -2.06
CA ARG A 533 0.09 9.73 -1.17
C ARG A 533 1.26 10.66 -0.80
N ARG A 534 1.36 11.84 -1.44
CA ARG A 534 2.42 12.84 -1.16
C ARG A 534 2.12 13.71 0.04
N VAL A 535 0.89 13.66 0.58
CA VAL A 535 0.47 14.52 1.68
C VAL A 535 0.98 13.92 3.00
N PRO A 536 1.70 14.67 3.84
CA PRO A 536 2.05 14.23 5.20
C PRO A 536 0.81 14.22 6.11
N GLY A 537 0.79 13.31 7.09
CA GLY A 537 -0.29 13.24 8.07
C GLY A 537 -0.01 14.07 9.33
N ASP A 538 -1.06 14.67 9.88
CA ASP A 538 -1.09 15.23 11.25
C ASP A 538 -2.36 14.75 11.98
N ALA A 539 -2.57 13.43 11.98
CA ALA A 539 -3.76 12.85 12.57
C ALA A 539 -3.54 12.48 14.05
N GLN A 540 -4.52 12.77 14.90
CA GLN A 540 -4.56 12.24 16.27
C GLN A 540 -5.13 10.81 16.27
N VAL A 541 -4.62 9.96 17.15
CA VAL A 541 -5.14 8.60 17.34
C VAL A 541 -6.18 8.61 18.46
N VAL A 542 -7.43 8.27 18.14
CA VAL A 542 -8.44 8.00 19.16
C VAL A 542 -8.15 6.66 19.82
N THR A 543 -7.90 6.65 21.12
CA THR A 543 -7.68 5.42 21.88
C THR A 543 -9.00 4.67 22.11
N PRO A 544 -9.01 3.33 22.11
CA PRO A 544 -10.19 2.56 22.46
C PRO A 544 -10.78 2.97 23.81
N PRO A 545 -12.10 3.19 23.90
CA PRO A 545 -12.75 3.63 25.13
C PRO A 545 -12.81 2.51 26.17
N SER A 546 -12.98 2.90 27.44
CA SER A 546 -13.30 1.92 28.49
C SER A 546 -14.72 1.37 28.33
N VAL A 547 -14.95 0.16 28.81
CA VAL A 547 -16.29 -0.46 28.86
C VAL A 547 -17.30 0.45 29.57
N ARG A 548 -16.88 1.11 30.66
CA ARG A 548 -17.71 2.07 31.40
C ARG A 548 -18.18 3.21 30.48
N ARG A 549 -17.25 3.82 29.75
CA ARG A 549 -17.56 4.93 28.85
C ARG A 549 -18.49 4.52 27.70
N LEU A 550 -18.29 3.34 27.13
CA LEU A 550 -19.21 2.78 26.14
C LEU A 550 -20.61 2.54 26.72
N ALA A 551 -20.69 1.93 27.90
CA ALA A 551 -21.96 1.63 28.55
C ALA A 551 -22.78 2.89 28.88
N GLU A 552 -22.12 3.95 29.38
CA GLU A 552 -22.76 5.24 29.67
C GLU A 552 -23.47 5.82 28.43
N ARG A 553 -22.86 5.71 27.25
CA ARG A 553 -23.42 6.24 26.00
C ARG A 553 -24.40 5.27 25.33
N LEU A 554 -24.22 3.96 25.50
CA LEU A 554 -25.16 2.96 25.00
C LEU A 554 -26.53 3.11 25.65
N GLY A 555 -26.58 3.45 26.94
CA GLY A 555 -27.82 3.61 27.68
C GLY A 555 -28.63 2.31 27.67
N SER A 556 -29.85 2.36 27.12
CA SER A 556 -30.72 1.19 27.01
C SER A 556 -30.39 0.27 25.82
N ARG A 557 -29.41 0.60 24.97
CA ARG A 557 -29.03 -0.21 23.80
C ARG A 557 -28.08 -1.34 24.17
N VAL A 558 -28.00 -2.37 23.32
CA VAL A 558 -27.03 -3.46 23.46
C VAL A 558 -25.99 -3.39 22.35
N LEU A 559 -24.71 -3.37 22.71
CA LEU A 559 -23.62 -3.55 21.75
C LEU A 559 -23.36 -5.06 21.57
N VAL A 560 -23.34 -5.50 20.32
CA VAL A 560 -22.95 -6.84 19.88
C VAL A 560 -21.70 -6.69 19.01
N GLU A 561 -20.52 -6.84 19.62
CA GLU A 561 -19.27 -6.83 18.89
C GLU A 561 -18.85 -8.24 18.51
N LEU A 562 -18.83 -8.52 17.20
CA LEU A 562 -18.37 -9.77 16.65
C LEU A 562 -16.85 -9.82 16.67
N VAL A 563 -16.29 -10.98 16.98
CA VAL A 563 -14.85 -11.20 17.12
C VAL A 563 -14.48 -12.52 16.46
N ALA A 564 -13.58 -12.46 15.48
CA ALA A 564 -12.96 -13.64 14.88
C ALA A 564 -11.71 -14.03 15.67
N HIS A 565 -11.60 -15.30 16.06
CA HIS A 565 -10.41 -15.82 16.73
C HIS A 565 -10.19 -17.29 16.35
N GLY A 566 -9.15 -17.54 15.54
CA GLY A 566 -8.97 -18.83 14.90
C GLY A 566 -10.11 -19.12 13.92
N ASP A 567 -10.72 -20.30 14.02
CA ASP A 567 -11.86 -20.73 13.22
C ASP A 567 -13.22 -20.42 13.89
N ARG A 568 -13.22 -19.77 15.06
CA ARG A 568 -14.42 -19.46 15.84
C ARG A 568 -14.85 -18.01 15.66
N LEU A 569 -16.16 -17.82 15.57
CA LEU A 569 -16.83 -16.53 15.71
C LEU A 569 -17.35 -16.41 17.15
N ARG A 570 -17.06 -15.29 17.80
CA ARG A 570 -17.56 -14.96 19.14
C ARG A 570 -18.25 -13.60 19.13
N ALA A 571 -19.05 -13.34 20.14
CA ALA A 571 -19.64 -12.03 20.38
C ALA A 571 -19.30 -11.52 21.78
N VAL A 572 -18.80 -10.29 21.87
CA VAL A 572 -18.77 -9.53 23.11
C VAL A 572 -20.05 -8.70 23.19
N LEU A 573 -20.87 -8.98 24.21
CA LEU A 573 -22.09 -8.24 24.48
C LEU A 573 -21.83 -7.23 25.60
N LEU A 574 -22.09 -5.94 25.35
CA LEU A 574 -22.12 -4.92 26.39
C LEU A 574 -23.56 -4.47 26.62
N ARG A 575 -24.07 -4.78 27.82
CA ARG A 575 -25.44 -4.53 28.25
C ARG A 575 -25.43 -4.15 29.74
N ASP A 576 -26.20 -3.14 30.11
CA ASP A 576 -26.40 -2.73 31.52
C ASP A 576 -25.07 -2.53 32.28
N GLY A 577 -24.08 -1.93 31.62
CA GLY A 577 -22.74 -1.70 32.21
C GLY A 577 -21.81 -2.91 32.25
N ARG A 578 -22.25 -4.08 31.80
CA ARG A 578 -21.49 -5.35 31.91
C ARG A 578 -21.17 -5.93 30.53
N ALA A 579 -19.92 -6.36 30.38
CA ALA A 579 -19.45 -7.07 29.19
C ALA A 579 -19.52 -8.59 29.43
N SER A 580 -20.01 -9.34 28.44
CA SER A 580 -20.06 -10.82 28.45
C SER A 580 -19.56 -11.37 27.11
N LEU A 581 -18.99 -12.57 27.10
CA LEU A 581 -18.42 -13.21 25.92
C LEU A 581 -19.19 -14.49 25.58
N HIS A 582 -19.59 -14.63 24.32
CA HIS A 582 -20.41 -15.74 23.84
C HIS A 582 -19.80 -16.36 22.60
N ASP A 583 -19.87 -17.68 22.50
CA ASP A 583 -19.40 -18.42 21.32
C ASP A 583 -20.56 -18.56 20.32
N LEU A 584 -20.34 -18.10 19.09
CA LEU A 584 -21.31 -18.14 18.01
C LEU A 584 -20.99 -19.26 17.01
N GLY A 585 -20.03 -20.14 17.28
CA GLY A 585 -19.70 -21.28 16.44
C GLY A 585 -18.66 -20.98 15.33
N PRO A 586 -18.63 -21.79 14.25
CA PRO A 586 -17.59 -21.68 13.22
C PRO A 586 -17.71 -20.40 12.37
N LEU A 587 -16.61 -19.65 12.26
CA LEU A 587 -16.50 -18.44 11.44
C LEU A 587 -16.75 -18.72 9.95
N GLY A 588 -16.23 -19.83 9.43
CA GLY A 588 -16.38 -20.23 8.04
C GLY A 588 -17.86 -20.40 7.65
N ARG A 589 -18.64 -21.03 8.54
CA ARG A 589 -20.09 -21.22 8.35
C ARG A 589 -20.83 -19.88 8.35
N ALA A 590 -20.60 -19.01 9.34
CA ALA A 590 -21.23 -17.69 9.39
C ALA A 590 -20.92 -16.85 8.13
N THR A 591 -19.67 -16.89 7.67
CA THR A 591 -19.22 -16.19 6.47
C THR A 591 -19.89 -16.73 5.20
N GLN A 592 -20.07 -18.04 5.09
CA GLN A 592 -20.77 -18.66 3.97
C GLN A 592 -22.26 -18.30 3.97
N LEU A 593 -22.91 -18.40 5.14
CA LEU A 593 -24.32 -18.04 5.32
C LEU A 593 -24.58 -16.57 4.99
N ALA A 594 -23.70 -15.65 5.40
CA ALA A 594 -23.79 -14.24 5.03
C ALA A 594 -23.71 -14.01 3.51
N ARG A 595 -22.84 -14.74 2.80
CA ARG A 595 -22.77 -14.68 1.34
C ARG A 595 -24.05 -15.21 0.68
N TRP A 596 -24.60 -16.31 1.19
CA TRP A 596 -25.86 -16.88 0.68
C TRP A 596 -27.06 -15.98 0.96
N HIS A 597 -27.14 -15.38 2.15
CA HIS A 597 -28.18 -14.39 2.50
C HIS A 597 -28.19 -13.23 1.51
N ARG A 598 -27.02 -12.62 1.29
CA ARG A 598 -26.86 -11.52 0.33
C ARG A 598 -27.22 -11.97 -1.10
N PHE A 599 -26.78 -13.16 -1.51
CA PHE A 599 -27.09 -13.71 -2.83
C PHE A 599 -28.60 -13.94 -3.01
N GLY A 600 -29.27 -14.51 -2.03
CA GLY A 600 -30.71 -14.77 -2.05
C GLY A 600 -31.52 -13.49 -2.20
N LEU A 601 -31.25 -12.48 -1.37
CA LEU A 601 -31.92 -11.17 -1.45
C LEU A 601 -31.64 -10.47 -2.79
N ARG A 602 -30.38 -10.48 -3.27
CA ARG A 602 -30.04 -9.91 -4.58
C ARG A 602 -30.80 -10.61 -5.71
N ARG A 603 -30.95 -11.93 -5.64
CA ARG A 603 -31.67 -12.71 -6.66
C ARG A 603 -33.15 -12.31 -6.73
N LEU A 604 -33.80 -12.09 -5.58
CA LEU A 604 -35.19 -11.60 -5.54
C LEU A 604 -35.34 -10.24 -6.23
N ILE A 605 -34.37 -9.34 -6.04
CA ILE A 605 -34.39 -7.99 -6.62
C ILE A 605 -34.11 -8.01 -8.13
N VAL A 606 -33.12 -8.79 -8.58
CA VAL A 606 -32.62 -8.73 -9.97
C VAL A 606 -33.36 -9.70 -10.90
N SER A 607 -33.65 -10.90 -10.44
CA SER A 607 -34.21 -11.97 -11.26
C SER A 607 -35.72 -12.17 -11.04
N GLY A 608 -36.32 -11.39 -10.14
CA GLY A 608 -37.73 -11.46 -9.80
C GLY A 608 -38.06 -12.54 -8.77
N ASP A 609 -39.31 -12.50 -8.32
CA ASP A 609 -39.84 -13.36 -7.29
C ASP A 609 -40.23 -14.74 -7.85
N SER A 610 -39.50 -15.79 -7.45
CA SER A 610 -39.84 -17.20 -7.70
C SER A 610 -39.88 -17.97 -6.38
N THR A 611 -40.70 -19.01 -6.31
CA THR A 611 -40.81 -19.88 -5.11
C THR A 611 -39.44 -20.41 -4.65
N ALA A 612 -38.59 -20.84 -5.59
CA ALA A 612 -37.24 -21.30 -5.30
C ALA A 612 -36.30 -20.18 -4.81
N ALA A 613 -36.39 -18.96 -5.37
CA ALA A 613 -35.59 -17.83 -4.91
C ALA A 613 -35.99 -17.40 -3.48
N ARG A 614 -37.29 -17.39 -3.18
CA ARG A 614 -37.81 -17.09 -1.83
C ARG A 614 -37.36 -18.11 -0.80
N ALA A 615 -37.62 -19.39 -1.07
CA ALA A 615 -37.22 -20.47 -0.16
C ALA A 615 -35.70 -20.44 0.11
N GLY A 616 -34.88 -20.15 -0.91
CA GLY A 616 -33.44 -20.00 -0.75
C GLY A 616 -33.05 -18.78 0.11
N ALA A 617 -33.67 -17.63 -0.12
CA ALA A 617 -33.43 -16.41 0.66
C ALA A 617 -33.86 -16.58 2.12
N ASP A 618 -35.06 -17.11 2.36
CA ASP A 618 -35.61 -17.36 3.69
C ASP A 618 -34.78 -18.39 4.47
N HIS A 619 -34.35 -19.46 3.81
CA HIS A 619 -33.48 -20.47 4.41
C HIS A 619 -32.13 -19.87 4.83
N ALA A 620 -31.50 -19.08 3.94
CA ALA A 620 -30.22 -18.43 4.25
C ALA A 620 -30.36 -17.41 5.38
N ALA A 621 -31.43 -16.61 5.39
CA ALA A 621 -31.72 -15.66 6.45
C ALA A 621 -31.95 -16.34 7.80
N ALA A 622 -32.78 -17.40 7.84
CA ALA A 622 -33.05 -18.15 9.06
C ALA A 622 -31.80 -18.85 9.61
N ALA A 623 -31.01 -19.48 8.74
CA ALA A 623 -29.77 -20.14 9.14
C ALA A 623 -28.71 -19.14 9.66
N LEU A 624 -28.59 -17.97 9.03
CA LEU A 624 -27.68 -16.93 9.48
C LEU A 624 -28.14 -16.31 10.81
N ASP A 625 -29.45 -16.02 10.95
CA ASP A 625 -30.02 -15.48 12.18
C ASP A 625 -29.80 -16.43 13.35
N SER A 626 -30.10 -17.72 13.16
CA SER A 626 -29.85 -18.77 14.16
C SER A 626 -28.37 -18.83 14.56
N GLN A 627 -27.46 -18.87 13.59
CA GLN A 627 -26.01 -18.91 13.84
C GLN A 627 -25.51 -17.71 14.66
N LEU A 628 -26.00 -16.50 14.36
CA LEU A 628 -25.53 -15.27 14.99
C LEU A 628 -26.22 -14.98 16.33
N PHE A 629 -27.51 -15.31 16.46
CA PHE A 629 -28.33 -14.81 17.54
C PHE A 629 -28.84 -15.87 18.50
N ASP A 630 -29.03 -17.14 18.14
CA ASP A 630 -29.56 -18.14 19.08
C ASP A 630 -28.78 -18.21 20.41
N PRO A 631 -27.44 -18.15 20.43
CA PRO A 631 -26.67 -18.16 21.68
C PRO A 631 -26.92 -16.95 22.59
N ILE A 632 -27.39 -15.83 22.02
CA ILE A 632 -27.49 -14.53 22.70
C ILE A 632 -28.90 -13.92 22.70
N ARG A 633 -29.88 -14.50 21.99
CA ARG A 633 -31.19 -13.88 21.70
C ARG A 633 -31.94 -13.48 22.97
N ARG A 634 -31.91 -14.34 23.99
CA ARG A 634 -32.51 -14.07 25.31
C ARG A 634 -31.90 -12.84 26.00
N LEU A 635 -30.62 -12.56 25.76
CA LEU A 635 -29.90 -11.43 26.33
C LEU A 635 -30.14 -10.13 25.56
N LEU A 636 -30.63 -10.19 24.33
CA LEU A 636 -30.97 -9.01 23.54
C LEU A 636 -32.35 -8.45 23.92
N ALA A 637 -33.31 -9.32 24.23
CA ALA A 637 -34.73 -8.96 24.39
C ALA A 637 -35.20 -8.08 23.20
N ASP A 638 -36.03 -7.07 23.42
CA ASP A 638 -36.52 -6.15 22.37
C ASP A 638 -35.70 -4.85 22.27
N ARG A 639 -34.49 -4.84 22.85
CA ARG A 639 -33.65 -3.63 22.91
C ARG A 639 -33.03 -3.33 21.55
N SER A 640 -32.85 -2.04 21.27
CA SER A 640 -32.10 -1.57 20.10
C SER A 640 -30.65 -2.07 20.11
N LEU A 641 -30.10 -2.34 18.92
CA LEU A 641 -28.78 -2.95 18.77
C LEU A 641 -27.77 -1.99 18.14
N VAL A 642 -26.54 -2.08 18.64
CA VAL A 642 -25.34 -1.58 17.97
C VAL A 642 -24.53 -2.81 17.58
N ILE A 643 -24.37 -3.07 16.29
CA ILE A 643 -23.66 -4.24 15.79
C ILE A 643 -22.31 -3.80 15.24
N VAL A 644 -21.23 -4.44 15.71
CA VAL A 644 -19.88 -4.27 15.17
C VAL A 644 -19.47 -5.58 14.49
N PRO A 645 -19.55 -5.67 13.14
CA PRO A 645 -19.25 -6.89 12.40
C PRO A 645 -17.75 -7.18 12.28
N VAL A 646 -17.42 -8.34 11.71
CA VAL A 646 -16.05 -8.71 11.28
C VAL A 646 -16.04 -9.19 9.84
N GLY A 647 -14.98 -8.88 9.10
CA GLY A 647 -14.74 -9.44 7.78
C GLY A 647 -15.95 -9.32 6.84
N PRO A 648 -16.35 -10.39 6.13
CA PRO A 648 -17.49 -10.35 5.22
C PRO A 648 -18.85 -10.11 5.88
N LEU A 649 -18.96 -10.12 7.22
CA LEU A 649 -20.23 -9.84 7.91
C LEU A 649 -20.62 -8.35 7.83
N HIS A 650 -19.71 -7.46 7.41
CA HIS A 650 -20.04 -6.06 7.16
C HIS A 650 -21.08 -5.88 6.04
N SER A 651 -21.23 -6.83 5.12
CA SER A 651 -22.20 -6.74 4.02
C SER A 651 -23.56 -7.39 4.32
N VAL A 652 -23.85 -7.74 5.57
CA VAL A 652 -25.12 -8.38 5.94
C VAL A 652 -26.26 -7.35 5.88
N ALA A 653 -27.33 -7.72 5.19
CA ALA A 653 -28.61 -7.02 5.22
C ALA A 653 -29.35 -7.36 6.53
N TRP A 654 -29.00 -6.64 7.61
CA TRP A 654 -29.42 -6.96 8.97
C TRP A 654 -30.94 -6.96 9.15
N ALA A 655 -31.66 -6.01 8.56
CA ALA A 655 -33.12 -5.96 8.62
C ALA A 655 -33.82 -7.17 7.95
N GLY A 656 -33.09 -7.94 7.13
CA GLY A 656 -33.57 -9.21 6.57
C GLY A 656 -33.46 -10.40 7.53
N LEU A 657 -32.92 -10.21 8.75
CA LEU A 657 -32.82 -11.25 9.78
C LEU A 657 -33.92 -11.06 10.83
N ALA A 658 -34.57 -12.13 11.24
CA ALA A 658 -35.73 -12.08 12.14
C ALA A 658 -35.44 -11.38 13.47
N THR A 659 -34.25 -11.54 14.04
CA THR A 659 -33.85 -10.87 15.29
C THR A 659 -33.74 -9.35 15.14
N CYS A 660 -33.46 -8.86 13.93
CA CYS A 660 -33.22 -7.45 13.63
C CYS A 660 -34.39 -6.76 12.92
N ALA A 661 -35.32 -7.52 12.32
CA ALA A 661 -36.49 -6.97 11.63
C ALA A 661 -37.37 -6.15 12.59
N GLY A 662 -37.78 -4.95 12.17
CA GLY A 662 -38.59 -4.02 12.98
C GLY A 662 -37.88 -3.45 14.21
N ARG A 663 -36.57 -3.68 14.36
CA ARG A 663 -35.77 -3.23 15.50
C ARG A 663 -34.83 -2.11 15.06
N SER A 664 -34.64 -1.07 15.89
CA SER A 664 -33.57 -0.09 15.67
C SER A 664 -32.20 -0.77 15.75
N VAL A 665 -31.53 -0.89 14.60
CA VAL A 665 -30.18 -1.45 14.46
C VAL A 665 -29.26 -0.41 13.85
N THR A 666 -28.14 -0.16 14.52
CA THR A 666 -27.01 0.60 13.96
C THR A 666 -25.83 -0.34 13.74
N VAL A 667 -25.10 -0.15 12.65
CA VAL A 667 -23.91 -0.93 12.31
C VAL A 667 -22.71 -0.01 12.33
N ALA A 668 -21.66 -0.37 13.04
CA ALA A 668 -20.45 0.44 13.11
C ALA A 668 -19.21 -0.39 12.73
N PRO A 669 -18.18 0.26 12.14
CA PRO A 669 -16.90 -0.40 11.88
C PRO A 669 -16.19 -0.88 13.15
N SER A 670 -16.44 -0.20 14.28
CA SER A 670 -15.79 -0.41 15.57
C SER A 670 -16.63 0.27 16.66
N ALA A 671 -16.56 -0.23 17.90
CA ALA A 671 -17.24 0.41 19.03
C ALA A 671 -16.70 1.82 19.32
N THR A 672 -15.41 2.05 19.06
CA THR A 672 -14.74 3.35 19.14
C THR A 672 -15.29 4.33 18.10
N VAL A 673 -15.46 3.89 16.85
CA VAL A 673 -16.04 4.72 15.78
C VAL A 673 -17.49 5.05 16.08
N TRP A 674 -18.26 4.08 16.60
CA TRP A 674 -19.63 4.33 17.06
C TRP A 674 -19.68 5.38 18.17
N LEU A 675 -18.81 5.25 19.18
CA LEU A 675 -18.78 6.17 20.31
C LEU A 675 -18.41 7.59 19.89
N ASP A 676 -17.42 7.72 19.00
CA ASP A 676 -17.00 9.01 18.46
C ASP A 676 -18.14 9.66 17.66
N ALA A 677 -18.80 8.89 16.78
CA ALA A 677 -19.98 9.34 16.06
C ALA A 677 -21.12 9.78 16.99
N ASP A 678 -21.40 9.02 18.06
CA ASP A 678 -22.45 9.32 19.03
C ASP A 678 -22.16 10.58 19.87
N GLN A 679 -20.88 10.87 20.14
CA GLN A 679 -20.46 12.03 20.93
C GLN A 679 -20.46 13.35 20.15
N ARG A 680 -20.39 13.29 18.81
CA ARG A 680 -20.41 14.49 17.97
C ARG A 680 -21.76 15.19 18.09
N GLU A 681 -21.72 16.49 18.43
CA GLU A 681 -22.91 17.34 18.41
C GLU A 681 -23.46 17.42 16.97
N SER A 682 -24.78 17.23 16.80
CA SER A 682 -25.37 17.49 15.48
C SER A 682 -25.36 19.00 15.25
N CYS A 683 -24.77 19.46 14.16
CA CYS A 683 -25.07 20.78 13.62
C CYS A 683 -26.55 20.80 13.20
N ALA A 684 -27.45 21.08 14.14
CA ALA A 684 -28.89 21.18 13.88
C ALA A 684 -29.24 22.43 13.04
N ALA A 685 -28.28 23.33 12.83
CA ALA A 685 -28.47 24.64 12.20
C ALA A 685 -28.16 24.69 10.69
N GLY A 686 -27.91 23.56 10.03
CA GLY A 686 -27.58 23.51 8.60
C GLY A 686 -28.78 23.19 7.70
N THR A 687 -28.94 23.90 6.59
CA THR A 687 -29.99 23.61 5.59
C THR A 687 -29.84 22.18 5.06
N PRO A 688 -30.89 21.34 5.09
CA PRO A 688 -30.86 20.03 4.46
C PRO A 688 -30.62 20.14 2.95
N VAL A 689 -30.01 19.13 2.36
CA VAL A 689 -29.75 19.10 0.91
C VAL A 689 -30.37 17.83 0.32
N LEU A 690 -31.10 17.99 -0.77
CA LEU A 690 -31.66 16.88 -1.55
C LEU A 690 -31.04 16.94 -2.94
N ALA A 691 -30.50 15.83 -3.43
CA ALA A 691 -29.84 15.77 -4.74
C ALA A 691 -30.27 14.54 -5.54
N SER A 692 -30.50 14.71 -6.83
CA SER A 692 -30.77 13.62 -7.76
C SER A 692 -29.70 13.53 -8.85
N GLY A 693 -29.16 12.34 -9.09
CA GLY A 693 -28.28 12.07 -10.22
C GLY A 693 -29.02 12.05 -11.58
N PRO A 694 -28.29 12.16 -12.71
CA PRO A 694 -28.90 12.11 -14.03
C PRO A 694 -29.36 10.70 -14.40
N ARG A 695 -30.22 10.59 -15.43
CA ARG A 695 -30.66 9.30 -16.00
C ARG A 695 -31.30 8.34 -14.98
N LEU A 696 -31.91 8.91 -13.93
CA LEU A 696 -32.67 8.18 -12.92
C LEU A 696 -34.01 8.91 -12.66
N PRO A 697 -35.01 8.80 -13.55
CA PRO A 697 -36.28 9.52 -13.41
C PRO A 697 -36.97 9.29 -12.06
N ALA A 698 -36.92 8.06 -11.54
CA ALA A 698 -37.44 7.73 -10.22
C ALA A 698 -36.69 8.42 -9.07
N GLY A 699 -35.38 8.67 -9.22
CA GLY A 699 -34.58 9.42 -8.24
C GLY A 699 -34.91 10.91 -8.24
N GLN A 700 -35.19 11.48 -9.41
CA GLN A 700 -35.72 12.85 -9.50
C GLN A 700 -37.11 12.95 -8.84
N ALA A 701 -38.02 12.02 -9.16
CA ALA A 701 -39.35 11.96 -8.53
C ALA A 701 -39.26 11.75 -7.00
N GLU A 702 -38.28 10.98 -6.52
CA GLU A 702 -37.99 10.82 -5.10
C GLU A 702 -37.62 12.15 -4.44
N VAL A 703 -36.64 12.87 -5.02
CA VAL A 703 -36.19 14.17 -4.50
C VAL A 703 -37.29 15.22 -4.54
N GLU A 704 -38.10 15.25 -5.59
CA GLU A 704 -39.26 16.16 -5.71
C GLU A 704 -40.30 15.89 -4.61
N ARG A 705 -40.63 14.62 -4.34
CA ARG A 705 -41.53 14.24 -3.23
C ARG A 705 -40.93 14.55 -1.87
N LEU A 706 -39.62 14.35 -1.70
CA LEU A 706 -38.92 14.70 -0.46
C LEU A 706 -38.90 16.21 -0.22
N GLY A 707 -38.82 17.03 -1.27
CA GLY A 707 -38.95 18.49 -1.17
C GLY A 707 -40.30 18.95 -0.60
N GLN A 708 -41.36 18.15 -0.77
CA GLN A 708 -42.66 18.41 -0.13
C GLN A 708 -42.66 18.04 1.37
N VAL A 709 -41.84 17.06 1.76
CA VAL A 709 -41.69 16.63 3.17
C VAL A 709 -40.74 17.55 3.94
N VAL A 710 -39.72 18.09 3.27
CA VAL A 710 -38.67 18.94 3.84
C VAL A 710 -38.55 20.22 2.99
N PRO A 711 -39.53 21.14 3.06
CA PRO A 711 -39.59 22.33 2.20
C PRO A 711 -38.43 23.32 2.40
N GLU A 712 -37.77 23.27 3.56
CA GLU A 712 -36.57 24.05 3.86
C GLU A 712 -35.30 23.52 3.18
N ALA A 713 -35.35 22.36 2.50
CA ALA A 713 -34.18 21.75 1.89
C ALA A 713 -33.75 22.45 0.60
N ARG A 714 -32.44 22.56 0.39
CA ARG A 714 -31.87 22.95 -0.90
C ARG A 714 -31.90 21.75 -1.84
N THR A 715 -32.67 21.86 -2.91
CA THR A 715 -32.80 20.81 -3.93
C THR A 715 -31.83 21.04 -5.10
N LEU A 716 -31.11 19.99 -5.49
CA LEU A 716 -30.19 19.97 -6.64
C LEU A 716 -30.62 18.85 -7.60
N THR A 717 -31.27 19.20 -8.70
CA THR A 717 -31.80 18.25 -9.70
C THR A 717 -31.38 18.68 -11.11
N GLY A 718 -31.53 17.78 -12.10
CA GLY A 718 -31.24 18.09 -13.50
C GLY A 718 -29.80 18.60 -13.69
N ALA A 719 -29.64 19.72 -14.43
CA ALA A 719 -28.34 20.31 -14.73
C ALA A 719 -27.66 20.96 -13.50
N ASP A 720 -28.41 21.27 -12.44
CA ASP A 720 -27.88 21.92 -11.24
C ASP A 720 -27.23 20.92 -10.25
N ALA A 721 -27.50 19.62 -10.42
CA ALA A 721 -26.93 18.53 -9.62
C ALA A 721 -25.48 18.20 -10.02
N THR A 722 -24.59 19.20 -9.98
CA THR A 722 -23.16 19.04 -10.29
C THR A 722 -22.34 18.64 -9.07
N VAL A 723 -21.17 18.04 -9.30
CA VAL A 723 -20.20 17.71 -8.24
C VAL A 723 -19.86 18.91 -7.37
N ALA A 724 -19.56 20.05 -7.99
CA ALA A 724 -19.20 21.27 -7.28
C ALA A 724 -20.36 21.82 -6.44
N ALA A 725 -21.58 21.85 -6.99
CA ALA A 725 -22.76 22.32 -6.28
C ALA A 725 -23.09 21.42 -5.07
N LEU A 726 -23.05 20.10 -5.26
CA LEU A 726 -23.33 19.15 -4.18
C LEU A 726 -22.28 19.25 -3.06
N THR A 727 -20.99 19.13 -3.39
CA THR A 727 -19.91 19.19 -2.37
C THR A 727 -19.89 20.51 -1.62
N SER A 728 -20.21 21.63 -2.29
CA SER A 728 -20.38 22.93 -1.63
C SER A 728 -21.59 22.97 -0.70
N ALA A 729 -22.74 22.42 -1.12
CA ALA A 729 -23.97 22.41 -0.32
C ALA A 729 -23.88 21.47 0.89
N MET A 730 -23.11 20.38 0.75
CA MET A 730 -22.86 19.42 1.81
C MET A 730 -22.08 19.99 2.99
N ASN A 731 -21.14 20.91 2.74
CA ASN A 731 -20.35 21.52 3.80
C ASN A 731 -21.27 22.34 4.72
N ARG A 732 -21.36 21.94 6.01
CA ARG A 732 -22.23 22.51 7.05
C ARG A 732 -23.73 22.20 6.91
N SER A 733 -24.11 21.23 6.07
CA SER A 733 -25.49 20.74 6.05
C SER A 733 -25.80 19.87 7.28
N ALA A 734 -27.03 19.92 7.81
CA ALA A 734 -27.46 19.01 8.86
C ALA A 734 -27.69 17.58 8.32
N MET A 735 -28.26 17.49 7.11
CA MET A 735 -28.65 16.24 6.47
C MET A 735 -28.57 16.35 4.95
N VAL A 736 -28.04 15.30 4.31
CA VAL A 736 -27.97 15.19 2.85
C VAL A 736 -28.66 13.92 2.39
N HIS A 737 -29.59 14.01 1.44
CA HIS A 737 -30.17 12.87 0.73
C HIS A 737 -29.72 12.90 -0.74
N ILE A 738 -29.17 11.80 -1.22
CA ILE A 738 -28.73 11.66 -2.62
C ILE A 738 -29.40 10.44 -3.23
N ALA A 739 -30.18 10.65 -4.28
CA ALA A 739 -30.77 9.62 -5.12
C ALA A 739 -30.06 9.58 -6.47
N ALA A 740 -29.11 8.66 -6.65
CA ALA A 740 -28.25 8.61 -7.83
C ALA A 740 -27.81 7.18 -8.15
N HIS A 741 -27.28 6.96 -9.36
CA HIS A 741 -26.54 5.73 -9.63
C HIS A 741 -25.24 5.74 -8.82
N GLY A 742 -24.94 4.61 -8.18
CA GLY A 742 -23.73 4.41 -7.40
C GLY A 742 -23.00 3.16 -7.88
N ALA A 743 -21.68 3.22 -7.91
CA ALA A 743 -20.84 2.09 -8.22
C ALA A 743 -19.75 1.93 -7.15
N PHE A 744 -19.79 0.80 -6.43
CA PHE A 744 -18.76 0.43 -5.47
C PHE A 744 -17.63 -0.34 -6.17
N ARG A 745 -16.38 0.08 -5.93
CA ARG A 745 -15.18 -0.57 -6.44
C ARG A 745 -14.43 -1.30 -5.34
N ALA A 746 -14.46 -2.62 -5.37
CA ALA A 746 -13.77 -3.45 -4.38
C ALA A 746 -12.24 -3.41 -4.54
N ASP A 747 -11.76 -3.25 -5.78
CA ASP A 747 -10.35 -3.14 -6.13
C ASP A 747 -9.75 -1.84 -5.55
N ASN A 748 -10.44 -0.72 -5.76
CA ASN A 748 -10.11 0.56 -5.14
C ASN A 748 -11.36 1.34 -4.68
N PRO A 749 -11.70 1.25 -3.39
CA PRO A 749 -12.88 1.92 -2.85
C PRO A 749 -12.86 3.45 -2.92
N GLN A 750 -11.70 4.11 -3.01
CA GLN A 750 -11.62 5.57 -3.16
C GLN A 750 -12.02 6.07 -4.56
N PHE A 751 -12.09 5.16 -5.55
CA PHE A 751 -12.67 5.42 -6.88
C PHE A 751 -14.12 4.96 -7.01
N SER A 752 -14.81 4.65 -5.90
CA SER A 752 -16.27 4.46 -5.93
C SER A 752 -16.94 5.77 -6.34
N THR A 753 -18.02 5.68 -7.13
CA THR A 753 -18.67 6.84 -7.75
C THR A 753 -20.14 6.98 -7.37
N LEU A 754 -20.60 8.23 -7.37
CA LEU A 754 -22.01 8.60 -7.47
C LEU A 754 -22.20 9.48 -8.70
N ASP A 755 -23.12 9.11 -9.58
CA ASP A 755 -23.29 9.81 -10.86
C ASP A 755 -24.07 11.11 -10.66
N LEU A 756 -23.50 12.21 -11.16
CA LEU A 756 -24.04 13.57 -11.12
C LEU A 756 -24.08 14.17 -12.52
N ALA A 757 -24.70 15.35 -12.66
CA ALA A 757 -25.01 15.96 -13.95
C ALA A 757 -23.78 16.20 -14.83
N ASP A 758 -22.65 16.55 -14.23
CA ASP A 758 -21.35 16.81 -14.87
C ASP A 758 -20.39 15.61 -14.82
N GLY A 759 -20.86 14.44 -14.41
CA GLY A 759 -20.12 13.19 -14.36
C GLY A 759 -20.02 12.59 -12.94
N PRO A 760 -19.17 11.56 -12.76
CA PRO A 760 -19.04 10.89 -11.46
C PRO A 760 -18.41 11.77 -10.37
N LEU A 761 -18.98 11.70 -9.17
CA LEU A 761 -18.41 12.16 -7.91
C LEU A 761 -17.62 11.00 -7.27
N PHE A 762 -16.29 11.12 -7.20
CA PHE A 762 -15.43 10.07 -6.62
C PHE A 762 -15.34 10.18 -5.10
N ALA A 763 -15.20 9.05 -4.39
CA ALA A 763 -15.00 9.03 -2.93
C ALA A 763 -13.81 9.91 -2.46
N TYR A 764 -12.73 10.04 -3.27
CA TYR A 764 -11.62 10.98 -3.03
C TYR A 764 -12.07 12.44 -2.80
N GLU A 765 -13.13 12.87 -3.46
CA GLU A 765 -13.58 14.26 -3.42
C GLU A 765 -14.32 14.59 -2.13
N TRP A 766 -14.82 13.58 -1.42
CA TRP A 766 -15.48 13.73 -0.13
C TRP A 766 -14.50 14.08 0.98
N GLU A 767 -13.24 13.64 0.87
CA GLU A 767 -12.16 13.98 1.82
C GLU A 767 -11.86 15.48 1.89
N ARG A 768 -12.39 16.27 0.94
CA ARG A 768 -12.30 17.74 0.93
C ARG A 768 -13.34 18.43 1.80
N LEU A 769 -14.32 17.71 2.35
CA LEU A 769 -15.33 18.26 3.24
C LEU A 769 -14.69 18.68 4.57
N THR A 770 -14.80 19.95 4.91
CA THR A 770 -14.28 20.51 6.18
C THR A 770 -15.29 20.30 7.31
N HIS A 771 -16.58 20.38 6.99
CA HIS A 771 -17.70 20.19 7.89
C HIS A 771 -18.70 19.23 7.23
N PRO A 772 -18.47 17.91 7.31
CA PRO A 772 -19.36 16.95 6.67
C PRO A 772 -20.75 16.94 7.34
N PRO A 773 -21.80 16.50 6.63
CA PRO A 773 -23.14 16.42 7.18
C PRO A 773 -23.23 15.47 8.37
N ALA A 774 -24.11 15.78 9.33
CA ALA A 774 -24.34 14.91 10.49
C ALA A 774 -25.05 13.59 10.08
N CYS A 775 -25.99 13.67 9.14
CA CYS A 775 -26.67 12.52 8.56
C CYS A 775 -26.59 12.53 7.03
N VAL A 776 -26.26 11.39 6.43
CA VAL A 776 -26.29 11.20 4.97
C VAL A 776 -27.21 10.03 4.65
N VAL A 777 -28.08 10.18 3.65
CA VAL A 777 -28.92 9.13 3.10
C VAL A 777 -28.53 8.94 1.64
N LEU A 778 -28.02 7.76 1.30
CA LEU A 778 -27.63 7.37 -0.06
C LEU A 778 -28.66 6.38 -0.60
N SER A 779 -29.61 6.90 -1.38
CA SER A 779 -30.54 6.13 -2.21
C SER A 779 -29.85 5.79 -3.53
N ALA A 780 -28.76 5.02 -3.43
CA ALA A 780 -27.90 4.65 -4.54
C ALA A 780 -27.49 3.18 -4.40
N CYS A 781 -27.55 2.41 -5.48
CA CYS A 781 -27.23 0.98 -5.50
C CYS A 781 -25.83 0.71 -4.92
N GLU A 782 -25.74 -0.26 -4.00
CA GLU A 782 -24.49 -0.75 -3.42
C GLU A 782 -23.60 0.33 -2.73
N SER A 783 -24.16 1.49 -2.41
CA SER A 783 -23.44 2.64 -1.81
C SER A 783 -22.97 2.42 -0.36
N GLY A 784 -23.57 1.45 0.33
CA GLY A 784 -23.21 0.97 1.66
C GLY A 784 -22.27 -0.23 1.65
N LEU A 785 -21.81 -0.70 0.46
CA LEU A 785 -20.75 -1.70 0.40
C LEU A 785 -19.38 -1.08 0.67
N HIS A 786 -18.52 -1.90 1.27
CA HIS A 786 -17.17 -1.50 1.63
C HIS A 786 -16.16 -2.60 1.34
N GLY A 787 -14.93 -2.20 1.03
CA GLY A 787 -13.79 -3.10 0.97
C GLY A 787 -13.26 -3.32 2.38
N VAL A 788 -13.14 -4.57 2.80
CA VAL A 788 -12.54 -4.93 4.09
C VAL A 788 -11.10 -5.37 3.87
N ARG A 789 -10.15 -4.63 4.45
CA ARG A 789 -8.71 -4.94 4.41
C ARG A 789 -8.25 -5.57 5.73
N PRO A 790 -7.05 -6.19 5.79
CA PRO A 790 -6.49 -6.67 7.06
C PRO A 790 -6.51 -5.54 8.08
N GLY A 791 -7.10 -5.80 9.25
CA GLY A 791 -7.44 -4.75 10.21
C GLY A 791 -8.94 -4.62 10.48
N ASP A 792 -9.79 -5.35 9.76
CA ASP A 792 -11.21 -4.98 9.60
C ASP A 792 -11.34 -3.49 9.23
N GLU A 793 -10.39 -3.01 8.41
CA GLU A 793 -10.37 -1.64 7.89
C GLU A 793 -11.40 -1.56 6.77
N ILE A 794 -12.39 -0.70 6.98
CA ILE A 794 -13.46 -0.45 6.03
C ILE A 794 -13.01 0.66 5.08
N MET A 795 -13.24 0.46 3.78
CA MET A 795 -12.96 1.47 2.74
C MET A 795 -14.17 1.65 1.81
N GLY A 796 -14.42 2.88 1.37
CA GLY A 796 -15.59 3.26 0.55
C GLY A 796 -16.29 4.50 1.13
N PHE A 797 -17.50 4.82 0.65
CA PHE A 797 -18.20 6.05 1.07
C PHE A 797 -18.45 6.14 2.58
N ALA A 798 -18.89 5.05 3.24
CA ALA A 798 -19.11 5.10 4.69
C ALA A 798 -17.82 5.30 5.49
N ALA A 799 -16.73 4.66 5.06
CA ALA A 799 -15.43 4.85 5.67
C ALA A 799 -15.01 6.32 5.63
N VAL A 800 -15.09 6.95 4.45
CA VAL A 800 -14.75 8.35 4.26
C VAL A 800 -15.66 9.26 5.10
N LEU A 801 -16.98 9.11 5.00
CA LEU A 801 -17.94 9.96 5.71
C LEU A 801 -17.83 9.83 7.24
N LEU A 802 -17.80 8.61 7.77
CA LEU A 802 -17.67 8.37 9.22
C LEU A 802 -16.33 8.90 9.76
N GLY A 803 -15.25 8.70 9.01
CA GLY A 803 -13.91 9.20 9.35
C GLY A 803 -13.79 10.73 9.29
N LEU A 804 -14.54 11.39 8.40
CA LEU A 804 -14.54 12.86 8.28
C LEU A 804 -15.32 13.57 9.38
N GLY A 805 -16.37 12.94 9.91
CA GLY A 805 -17.24 13.60 10.87
C GLY A 805 -18.72 13.19 10.84
N THR A 806 -19.20 12.53 9.78
CA THR A 806 -20.61 12.14 9.69
C THR A 806 -20.98 11.17 10.81
N ARG A 807 -22.10 11.44 11.49
CA ARG A 807 -22.58 10.66 12.62
C ARG A 807 -23.37 9.44 12.18
N CYS A 808 -24.17 9.57 11.12
CA CYS A 808 -25.03 8.51 10.61
C CYS A 808 -25.04 8.51 9.08
N LEU A 809 -24.94 7.32 8.48
CA LEU A 809 -25.13 7.10 7.06
C LEU A 809 -26.17 6.01 6.85
N ILE A 810 -27.25 6.30 6.13
CA ILE A 810 -28.19 5.27 5.66
C ILE A 810 -27.84 4.97 4.20
N ALA A 811 -27.46 3.74 3.90
CA ALA A 811 -27.01 3.34 2.57
C ALA A 811 -27.37 1.88 2.26
N THR A 812 -27.24 1.47 1.00
CA THR A 812 -27.66 0.14 0.55
C THR A 812 -26.49 -0.86 0.45
N VAL A 813 -26.68 -2.09 0.95
CA VAL A 813 -25.72 -3.21 0.78
C VAL A 813 -26.07 -4.16 -0.38
N LEU A 814 -27.17 -3.86 -1.07
CA LEU A 814 -27.72 -4.57 -2.23
C LEU A 814 -28.15 -3.54 -3.30
N PRO A 815 -28.27 -3.94 -4.57
CA PRO A 815 -29.02 -3.16 -5.56
C PRO A 815 -30.45 -2.92 -5.09
N VAL A 816 -31.03 -1.75 -5.36
CA VAL A 816 -32.42 -1.43 -5.00
C VAL A 816 -33.21 -0.98 -6.23
N PRO A 817 -34.47 -1.46 -6.41
CA PRO A 817 -35.33 -0.96 -7.47
C PRO A 817 -35.77 0.48 -7.16
N ALA A 818 -35.78 1.34 -8.18
CA ALA A 818 -35.91 2.78 -7.97
C ALA A 818 -37.33 3.22 -7.54
N GLU A 819 -38.39 2.66 -8.16
CA GLU A 819 -39.77 3.06 -7.85
C GLU A 819 -40.24 2.69 -6.41
N PRO A 820 -40.01 1.46 -5.90
CA PRO A 820 -40.44 1.10 -4.55
C PRO A 820 -39.65 1.84 -3.46
N THR A 821 -38.40 2.20 -3.74
CA THR A 821 -37.50 2.91 -2.81
C THR A 821 -38.05 4.27 -2.40
N THR A 822 -38.72 4.99 -3.31
CA THR A 822 -39.25 6.33 -3.04
C THR A 822 -40.23 6.36 -1.88
N ALA A 823 -41.14 5.38 -1.78
CA ALA A 823 -42.13 5.35 -0.70
C ALA A 823 -41.45 5.13 0.67
N LEU A 824 -40.46 4.25 0.72
CA LEU A 824 -39.66 4.00 1.92
C LEU A 824 -38.87 5.24 2.35
N MET A 825 -38.20 5.93 1.41
CA MET A 825 -37.42 7.14 1.70
C MET A 825 -38.31 8.29 2.19
N VAL A 826 -39.49 8.46 1.60
CA VAL A 826 -40.45 9.48 2.02
C VAL A 826 -40.93 9.23 3.45
N ASP A 827 -41.25 7.98 3.83
CA ASP A 827 -41.66 7.66 5.20
C ASP A 827 -40.51 7.84 6.21
N LEU A 828 -39.30 7.41 5.85
CA LEU A 828 -38.08 7.63 6.63
C LEU A 828 -37.89 9.12 6.97
N HIS A 829 -37.94 10.00 5.96
CA HIS A 829 -37.75 11.44 6.17
C HIS A 829 -38.87 12.08 6.98
N ARG A 830 -40.13 11.65 6.83
CA ARG A 830 -41.25 12.12 7.68
C ARG A 830 -40.98 11.80 9.15
N ARG A 831 -40.55 10.58 9.46
CA ARG A 831 -40.23 10.15 10.83
C ARG A 831 -39.03 10.91 11.40
N MET A 832 -37.97 11.09 10.60
CA MET A 832 -36.80 11.86 11.01
C MET A 832 -37.15 13.33 11.30
N ARG A 833 -38.00 13.95 10.47
CA ARG A 833 -38.51 15.31 10.70
C ARG A 833 -39.37 15.42 11.95
N ALA A 834 -40.08 14.34 12.32
CA ALA A 834 -40.82 14.24 13.58
C ALA A 834 -39.90 14.04 14.82
N GLY A 835 -38.58 14.05 14.65
CA GLY A 835 -37.61 13.92 15.75
C GLY A 835 -37.22 12.47 16.08
N VAL A 836 -37.70 11.48 15.31
CA VAL A 836 -37.28 10.09 15.47
C VAL A 836 -35.83 9.94 15.00
N ARG A 837 -35.00 9.22 15.77
CA ARG A 837 -33.60 8.98 15.40
C ARG A 837 -33.49 8.14 14.11
N PRO A 838 -32.53 8.43 13.22
CA PRO A 838 -32.36 7.73 11.93
C PRO A 838 -32.51 6.20 11.98
N ALA A 839 -31.90 5.51 12.94
CA ALA A 839 -31.95 4.05 13.00
C ALA A 839 -33.35 3.50 13.34
N GLN A 840 -34.09 4.20 14.22
CA GLN A 840 -35.47 3.85 14.55
C GLN A 840 -36.41 4.24 13.40
N ALA A 841 -36.21 5.41 12.81
CA ALA A 841 -37.00 5.88 11.68
C ALA A 841 -36.89 4.91 10.49
N LEU A 842 -35.68 4.39 10.21
CA LEU A 842 -35.47 3.37 9.18
C LEU A 842 -36.17 2.06 9.53
N ALA A 843 -36.03 1.56 10.76
CA ALA A 843 -36.66 0.32 11.19
C ALA A 843 -38.19 0.37 11.06
N ASP A 844 -38.80 1.46 11.51
CA ASP A 844 -40.26 1.62 11.43
C ASP A 844 -40.73 1.77 9.97
N ALA A 845 -40.00 2.52 9.15
CA ALA A 845 -40.32 2.69 7.73
C ALA A 845 -40.18 1.37 6.97
N GLN A 846 -39.13 0.59 7.24
CA GLN A 846 -38.96 -0.76 6.69
C GLN A 846 -40.11 -1.66 7.09
N GLN A 847 -40.51 -1.67 8.37
CA GLN A 847 -41.61 -2.51 8.85
C GLN A 847 -42.95 -2.13 8.19
N ALA A 848 -43.26 -0.83 8.11
CA ALA A 848 -44.46 -0.35 7.45
C ALA A 848 -44.47 -0.70 5.96
N PHE A 849 -43.33 -0.57 5.28
CA PHE A 849 -43.17 -0.89 3.87
C PHE A 849 -43.31 -2.39 3.58
N VAL A 850 -42.76 -3.26 4.43
CA VAL A 850 -42.90 -4.71 4.30
C VAL A 850 -44.33 -5.18 4.56
N ALA A 851 -45.05 -4.53 5.47
CA ALA A 851 -46.43 -4.93 5.81
C ALA A 851 -47.43 -4.78 4.65
N VAL A 852 -47.15 -3.89 3.69
CA VAL A 852 -48.01 -3.60 2.54
C VAL A 852 -47.42 -4.05 1.20
N GLY A 853 -46.21 -4.61 1.21
CA GLY A 853 -45.43 -4.93 0.02
C GLY A 853 -45.29 -6.43 -0.26
N ASP A 854 -44.68 -6.75 -1.39
CA ASP A 854 -44.35 -8.11 -1.81
C ASP A 854 -42.93 -8.53 -1.36
N ASP A 855 -42.45 -9.69 -1.82
CA ASP A 855 -41.11 -10.18 -1.50
C ASP A 855 -39.97 -9.29 -2.05
N ILE A 856 -40.23 -8.56 -3.14
CA ILE A 856 -39.29 -7.56 -3.66
C ILE A 856 -39.24 -6.35 -2.72
N ALA A 857 -40.37 -5.91 -2.18
CA ALA A 857 -40.43 -4.87 -1.16
C ALA A 857 -39.68 -5.29 0.12
N ARG A 858 -39.80 -6.56 0.54
CA ARG A 858 -39.03 -7.13 1.65
C ARG A 858 -37.53 -7.10 1.42
N ALA A 859 -37.08 -7.54 0.25
CA ALA A 859 -35.65 -7.49 -0.10
C ALA A 859 -35.14 -6.05 -0.25
N THR A 860 -35.95 -5.15 -0.79
CA THR A 860 -35.64 -3.71 -0.94
C THR A 860 -35.51 -3.02 0.41
N ALA A 861 -36.45 -3.24 1.33
CA ALA A 861 -36.36 -2.74 2.69
C ALA A 861 -35.08 -3.24 3.38
N ALA A 862 -34.80 -4.54 3.31
CA ALA A 862 -33.63 -5.15 3.94
C ALA A 862 -32.28 -4.63 3.39
N ALA A 863 -32.26 -4.09 2.18
CA ALA A 863 -31.05 -3.55 1.56
C ALA A 863 -30.49 -2.32 2.29
N PHE A 864 -31.33 -1.52 2.95
CA PHE A 864 -30.91 -0.30 3.64
C PHE A 864 -30.40 -0.62 5.05
N VAL A 865 -29.21 -0.09 5.35
CA VAL A 865 -28.54 -0.24 6.65
C VAL A 865 -28.19 1.13 7.21
N CYS A 866 -28.44 1.31 8.51
CA CYS A 866 -28.00 2.49 9.25
C CYS A 866 -26.59 2.27 9.80
N LEU A 867 -25.61 3.00 9.25
CA LEU A 867 -24.20 2.97 9.62
C LEU A 867 -23.86 4.13 10.57
N GLY A 868 -23.01 3.90 11.58
CA GLY A 868 -22.61 4.90 12.56
C GLY A 868 -23.47 4.89 13.84
N ALA A 869 -23.83 6.06 14.36
CA ALA A 869 -24.56 6.25 15.63
C ALA A 869 -25.93 6.92 15.44
N GLY A 870 -26.66 6.44 14.44
CA GLY A 870 -27.99 6.92 14.06
C GLY A 870 -29.11 6.69 15.07
#